data_AF-A0A1G6GK23-F1
#
_entry.id   AF-A0A1G6GK23-F1
#
_cell.length_a   1.000
_cell.length_b   1.000
_cell.length_c   1.000
_cell.angle_alpha   90.00
_cell.angle_beta   90.00
_cell.angle_gamma   90.00
#
_symmetry.space_group_name_H-M   'P 1'
#
loop_
_entity.id
_entity.type
_entity.pdbx_description
1 polymer ?
#
loop_
_entity_poly.entity_id
_entity_poly.type
_entity_poly.pdbx_seq_one_letter_code
_entity_poly.pdbx_strand_id
1 'polypeptide(L)'
;MNGIALNVAATHEIEAGYVLFPATACQVRFWHEQKASPKASALNIAFRLQLSGPLTAASIEQVLGELVARHEILRTGFVMTGAGLRQQVWSHAPFRLEVIDLTGFEEQAALDEAGRVGGQQARTPFELSSPSFFRAVWLPRSGTQGELQLTFHSLVMDGWSFAILVRELVEGLAALRAGHDPDYPDVDLHHGDYALWKGEFLASGALDRARAHWRRELHEFRRFDVPGDRGRPPQRGFQGVIRSILLPGALSERLIAAAKAQGVTLFSVAAAGLAMALQAATGQTRVAMGTQMSVRDQQELEGVIGPLINTVILRLDVAPGSTLASVTAQCGAKLGDALEHLHLPFEDMMEMAGEVPDTSRPPLCSVNFALQQSFVGMGDEVRRQDFAATTSPSFNAGALYDLNFFMVRRPEGWRISCEGDTELYDVETIDRHLVRWREVLETVDVTAQPSLAHAAAQGTAKIAGGAGASGFLSQAELEAQARNVVRFNEDAPGTPIIALNNIAVFYELAQQLGTERPIIDIPMVPKGLRREFPLRAFEDIAADAVRLIRLVRPGGPYILMGHCVLGAMALEAAHQLRREGETVELVILNDSWAPGYRESMPWHDRLLRKLQVRMTDIPRDFRLARRGEMSMIDFLQQFRTVRWLRLTKLALKFGLLKKDGSADRIAGKIDDNLWYGRQIGYLRDQQSRYRAARYDGDVQLFRSDQALKGRLFAWDMGWNEVAADKLVVTAVPGMHNQMFRSAGAAVMGKQLHDRLAQIETDCNVAAKGEQDAPAASLKHASA
;
A
#
# COMPACT_ATOMS: atom_id res chain seq x y z
N MET A 1 7.92 -39.36 -44.23
CA MET A 1 7.04 -40.38 -43.61
C MET A 1 7.82 -41.11 -42.54
N ASN A 2 7.14 -41.42 -41.43
CA ASN A 2 7.59 -42.10 -40.20
C ASN A 2 8.55 -41.24 -39.36
N GLY A 3 8.11 -40.51 -38.33
CA GLY A 3 7.16 -40.88 -37.29
C GLY A 3 7.96 -41.15 -36.01
N ILE A 4 8.28 -40.09 -35.26
CA ILE A 4 8.83 -40.21 -33.90
C ILE A 4 7.87 -39.45 -32.99
N ALA A 5 7.33 -40.22 -32.06
CA ALA A 5 6.12 -39.95 -31.31
C ALA A 5 6.29 -38.75 -30.37
N LEU A 6 5.29 -37.87 -30.42
CA LEU A 6 4.89 -37.03 -29.29
C LEU A 6 4.57 -37.95 -28.11
N ASN A 7 5.54 -38.18 -27.23
CA ASN A 7 5.25 -38.57 -25.86
C ASN A 7 4.77 -37.31 -25.13
N VAL A 8 3.53 -36.91 -25.44
CA VAL A 8 2.70 -36.22 -24.46
C VAL A 8 2.56 -37.23 -23.34
N ALA A 9 3.35 -37.06 -22.28
CA ALA A 9 3.14 -37.80 -21.06
C ALA A 9 1.66 -37.71 -20.72
N ALA A 10 1.03 -38.87 -20.53
CA ALA A 10 -0.34 -38.95 -20.07
C ALA A 10 -0.48 -37.96 -18.91
N THR A 11 -1.44 -37.04 -19.05
CA THR A 11 -1.99 -36.29 -17.92
C THR A 11 -2.27 -37.31 -16.83
N HIS A 12 -1.37 -37.42 -15.86
CA HIS A 12 -1.75 -38.00 -14.58
C HIS A 12 -2.97 -37.20 -14.18
N GLU A 13 -4.12 -37.89 -14.11
CA GLU A 13 -5.34 -37.37 -13.54
C GLU A 13 -4.98 -36.82 -12.17
N ILE A 14 -4.79 -35.51 -12.13
CA ILE A 14 -4.52 -34.80 -10.89
C ILE A 14 -5.86 -34.81 -10.18
N GLU A 15 -5.98 -35.55 -9.08
CA GLU A 15 -7.00 -35.28 -8.06
C GLU A 15 -6.68 -33.92 -7.39
N ALA A 16 -6.56 -32.84 -8.15
CA ALA A 16 -6.36 -31.49 -7.64
C ALA A 16 -7.71 -30.81 -7.51
N GLY A 17 -8.18 -30.70 -6.27
CA GLY A 17 -9.18 -29.70 -5.93
C GLY A 17 -8.68 -28.31 -6.32
N TYR A 18 -9.55 -27.51 -6.91
CA TYR A 18 -9.33 -26.08 -7.10
C TYR A 18 -10.41 -25.31 -6.34
N VAL A 19 -10.09 -24.07 -5.96
CA VAL A 19 -11.05 -23.13 -5.38
C VAL A 19 -11.35 -22.05 -6.41
N LEU A 20 -12.60 -21.60 -6.45
CA LEU A 20 -13.05 -20.52 -7.32
C LEU A 20 -13.22 -19.24 -6.52
N PHE A 21 -12.57 -18.18 -6.97
CA PHE A 21 -12.77 -16.81 -6.48
C PHE A 21 -13.35 -15.93 -7.59
N PRO A 22 -14.08 -14.84 -7.27
CA PRO A 22 -14.43 -13.84 -8.28
C PRO A 22 -13.15 -13.25 -8.90
N ALA A 23 -13.18 -12.92 -10.19
CA ALA A 23 -12.15 -12.08 -10.79
C ALA A 23 -12.43 -10.60 -10.46
N THR A 24 -11.38 -9.80 -10.26
CA THR A 24 -11.53 -8.34 -10.08
C THR A 24 -11.93 -7.68 -11.41
N ALA A 25 -12.53 -6.49 -11.37
CA ALA A 25 -12.89 -5.75 -12.59
C ALA A 25 -11.69 -5.57 -13.54
N CYS A 26 -10.51 -5.28 -12.97
CA CYS A 26 -9.24 -5.20 -13.70
C CYS A 26 -8.87 -6.53 -14.40
N GLN A 27 -9.00 -7.68 -13.71
CA GLN A 27 -8.76 -8.99 -14.31
C GLN A 27 -9.78 -9.32 -15.40
N VAL A 28 -11.05 -9.00 -15.20
CA VAL A 28 -12.11 -9.18 -16.21
C VAL A 28 -11.77 -8.40 -17.48
N ARG A 29 -11.39 -7.13 -17.36
CA ARG A 29 -10.97 -6.29 -18.48
C ARG A 29 -9.79 -6.91 -19.24
N PHE A 30 -8.71 -7.25 -18.56
CA PHE A 30 -7.53 -7.85 -19.20
C PHE A 30 -7.82 -9.19 -19.86
N TRP A 31 -8.70 -10.01 -19.27
CA TRP A 31 -9.13 -11.28 -19.88
C TRP A 31 -9.89 -11.04 -21.19
N HIS A 32 -10.80 -10.06 -21.21
CA HIS A 32 -11.54 -9.70 -22.43
C HIS A 32 -10.64 -9.08 -23.50
N GLU A 33 -9.68 -8.23 -23.13
CA GLU A 33 -8.67 -7.68 -24.04
C GLU A 33 -7.83 -8.79 -24.69
N GLN A 34 -7.30 -9.73 -23.89
CA GLN A 34 -6.55 -10.87 -24.41
C GLN A 34 -7.44 -11.77 -25.29
N LYS A 35 -8.71 -11.97 -24.94
CA LYS A 35 -9.66 -12.75 -25.74
C LYS A 35 -9.93 -12.10 -27.10
N ALA A 36 -10.01 -10.78 -27.15
CA ALA A 36 -10.23 -10.04 -28.40
C ALA A 36 -9.00 -10.09 -29.32
N SER A 37 -7.79 -10.22 -28.75
CA SER A 37 -6.54 -10.32 -29.50
C SER A 37 -5.64 -11.45 -28.99
N PRO A 38 -6.00 -12.74 -29.21
CA PRO A 38 -5.30 -13.88 -28.59
C PRO A 38 -3.82 -14.00 -28.95
N LYS A 39 -3.43 -13.45 -30.10
CA LYS A 39 -2.04 -13.43 -30.59
C LYS A 39 -1.23 -12.24 -30.08
N ALA A 40 -1.86 -11.30 -29.38
CA ALA A 40 -1.16 -10.16 -28.81
C ALA A 40 -0.43 -10.57 -27.53
N SER A 41 0.72 -9.94 -27.32
CA SER A 41 1.56 -10.09 -26.13
C SER A 41 1.66 -8.78 -25.32
N ALA A 42 0.89 -7.75 -25.67
CA ALA A 42 0.93 -6.44 -24.99
C ALA A 42 0.54 -6.49 -23.50
N LEU A 43 -0.13 -7.56 -23.06
CA LEU A 43 -0.45 -7.81 -21.65
C LEU A 43 0.61 -8.68 -20.94
N ASN A 44 1.71 -9.03 -21.62
CA ASN A 44 2.84 -9.69 -20.97
C ASN A 44 3.71 -8.66 -20.25
N ILE A 45 4.15 -9.02 -19.06
CA ILE A 45 5.11 -8.28 -18.24
C ILE A 45 6.38 -9.13 -18.17
N ALA A 46 7.40 -8.73 -18.94
CA ALA A 46 8.65 -9.47 -19.08
C ALA A 46 9.80 -8.76 -18.36
N PHE A 47 10.38 -9.42 -17.35
CA PHE A 47 11.51 -8.92 -16.57
C PHE A 47 12.76 -9.76 -16.81
N ARG A 48 13.92 -9.10 -16.66
CA ARG A 48 15.24 -9.72 -16.76
C ARG A 48 16.04 -9.42 -15.50
N LEU A 49 16.61 -10.45 -14.90
CA LEU A 49 17.41 -10.37 -13.69
C LEU A 49 18.80 -10.94 -13.97
N GLN A 50 19.84 -10.14 -13.79
CA GLN A 50 21.18 -10.68 -13.63
C GLN A 50 21.28 -11.29 -12.25
N LEU A 51 21.47 -12.60 -12.18
CA LEU A 51 21.69 -13.30 -10.92
C LEU A 51 23.18 -13.56 -10.73
N SER A 52 23.65 -13.38 -9.50
CA SER A 52 24.98 -13.77 -9.06
C SER A 52 24.93 -14.51 -7.73
N GLY A 53 25.86 -15.43 -7.52
CA GLY A 53 25.94 -16.32 -6.33
C GLY A 53 26.19 -17.77 -6.74
N PRO A 54 26.33 -18.73 -5.81
CA PRO A 54 26.51 -20.15 -6.15
C PRO A 54 25.21 -20.75 -6.69
N LEU A 55 24.93 -20.52 -7.97
CA LEU A 55 23.64 -20.77 -8.62
C LEU A 55 23.64 -22.11 -9.36
N THR A 56 22.58 -22.89 -9.17
CA THR A 56 22.29 -24.08 -10.00
C THR A 56 20.88 -24.00 -10.55
N ALA A 57 20.63 -24.61 -11.71
CA ALA A 57 19.28 -24.68 -12.27
C ALA A 57 18.30 -25.32 -11.27
N ALA A 58 18.70 -26.40 -10.61
CA ALA A 58 17.90 -27.07 -9.59
C ALA A 58 17.53 -26.16 -8.41
N SER A 59 18.47 -25.36 -7.90
CA SER A 59 18.17 -24.41 -6.82
C SER A 59 17.19 -23.31 -7.23
N ILE A 60 17.29 -22.82 -8.48
CA ILE A 60 16.38 -21.79 -8.98
C ILE A 60 14.99 -22.39 -9.21
N GLU A 61 14.92 -23.57 -9.83
CA GLU A 61 13.65 -24.27 -10.08
C GLU A 61 12.93 -24.60 -8.77
N GLN A 62 13.65 -25.10 -7.77
CA GLN A 62 13.09 -25.40 -6.46
C GLN A 62 12.50 -24.15 -5.81
N VAL A 63 13.27 -23.07 -5.71
CA VAL A 63 12.80 -21.82 -5.07
C VAL A 63 11.62 -21.22 -5.83
N LEU A 64 11.65 -21.17 -7.17
CA LEU A 64 10.51 -20.70 -7.95
C LEU A 64 9.28 -21.59 -7.77
N GLY A 65 9.45 -22.92 -7.68
CA GLY A 65 8.37 -23.85 -7.36
C GLY A 65 7.76 -23.60 -5.99
N GLU A 66 8.58 -23.32 -4.98
CA GLU A 66 8.13 -22.93 -3.63
C GLU A 66 7.36 -21.60 -3.66
N LEU A 67 7.80 -20.62 -4.45
CA LEU A 67 7.08 -19.34 -4.63
C LEU A 67 5.75 -19.50 -5.36
N VAL A 68 5.68 -20.38 -6.37
CA VAL A 68 4.42 -20.74 -7.04
C VAL A 68 3.44 -21.42 -6.07
N ALA A 69 3.94 -22.27 -5.18
CA ALA A 69 3.11 -22.89 -4.14
C ALA A 69 2.62 -21.86 -3.11
N ARG A 70 3.52 -20.95 -2.68
CA ARG A 70 3.27 -19.89 -1.70
C ARG A 70 2.25 -18.87 -2.17
N HIS A 71 2.37 -18.40 -3.42
CA HIS A 71 1.53 -17.32 -3.94
C HIS A 71 0.47 -17.88 -4.87
N GLU A 72 -0.75 -18.01 -4.36
CA GLU A 72 -1.88 -18.64 -5.07
C GLU A 72 -2.08 -18.10 -6.48
N ILE A 73 -1.91 -16.78 -6.68
CA ILE A 73 -2.10 -16.13 -7.98
C ILE A 73 -1.17 -16.66 -9.07
N LEU A 74 0.01 -17.19 -8.73
CA LEU A 74 0.95 -17.78 -9.69
C LEU A 74 0.51 -19.17 -10.19
N ARG A 75 -0.38 -19.83 -9.44
CA ARG A 75 -1.04 -21.10 -9.78
C ARG A 75 -2.53 -20.92 -10.09
N THR A 76 -2.90 -19.73 -10.56
CA THR A 76 -4.29 -19.38 -10.91
C THR A 76 -4.51 -19.35 -12.42
N GLY A 77 -5.48 -20.13 -12.88
CA GLY A 77 -6.09 -20.02 -14.21
C GLY A 77 -7.35 -19.15 -14.17
N PHE A 78 -7.96 -18.91 -15.34
CA PHE A 78 -9.21 -18.13 -15.44
C PHE A 78 -10.26 -18.88 -16.26
N VAL A 79 -11.46 -19.03 -15.68
CA VAL A 79 -12.55 -19.77 -16.30
C VAL A 79 -13.83 -18.95 -16.32
N MET A 80 -14.52 -18.94 -17.46
CA MET A 80 -15.83 -18.33 -17.58
C MET A 80 -16.89 -19.31 -17.04
N THR A 81 -17.71 -18.85 -16.09
CA THR A 81 -18.80 -19.62 -15.48
C THR A 81 -20.14 -18.93 -15.72
N GLY A 82 -21.25 -19.57 -15.35
CA GLY A 82 -22.57 -18.92 -15.36
C GLY A 82 -22.64 -17.67 -14.47
N ALA A 83 -21.74 -17.53 -13.50
CA ALA A 83 -21.65 -16.39 -12.60
C ALA A 83 -20.52 -15.40 -12.98
N GLY A 84 -20.06 -15.42 -14.24
CA GLY A 84 -18.98 -14.57 -14.75
C GLY A 84 -17.59 -15.22 -14.71
N LEU A 85 -16.55 -14.42 -14.98
CA LEU A 85 -15.16 -14.86 -14.96
C LEU A 85 -14.72 -15.17 -13.52
N ARG A 86 -14.10 -16.33 -13.33
CA ARG A 86 -13.59 -16.79 -12.03
C ARG A 86 -12.09 -17.04 -12.09
N GLN A 87 -11.42 -16.71 -10.99
CA GLN A 87 -10.07 -17.16 -10.69
C GLN A 87 -10.16 -18.63 -10.28
N GLN A 88 -9.52 -19.52 -11.04
CA GLN A 88 -9.41 -20.94 -10.74
C GLN A 88 -8.06 -21.22 -10.11
N VAL A 89 -8.07 -21.31 -8.78
CA VAL A 89 -6.86 -21.43 -7.97
C VAL A 89 -6.59 -22.92 -7.71
N TRP A 90 -5.54 -23.47 -8.33
CA TRP A 90 -5.22 -24.89 -8.25
C TRP A 90 -4.46 -25.22 -6.97
N SER A 91 -4.85 -26.24 -6.19
CA SER A 91 -4.13 -26.62 -4.95
C SER A 91 -2.65 -26.91 -5.18
N HIS A 92 -2.31 -27.43 -6.36
CA HIS A 92 -0.94 -27.63 -6.81
C HIS A 92 -0.85 -27.34 -8.32
N ALA A 93 0.18 -26.61 -8.73
CA ALA A 93 0.55 -26.45 -10.14
C ALA A 93 2.03 -26.83 -10.31
N PRO A 94 2.35 -27.81 -11.18
CA PRO A 94 3.74 -28.15 -11.43
C PRO A 94 4.44 -26.98 -12.13
N PHE A 95 5.60 -26.59 -11.61
CA PHE A 95 6.47 -25.60 -12.21
C PHE A 95 7.69 -26.29 -12.81
N ARG A 96 8.10 -25.85 -14.01
CA ARG A 96 9.34 -26.29 -14.65
C ARG A 96 10.14 -25.09 -15.13
N LEU A 97 11.43 -25.10 -14.82
CA LEU A 97 12.36 -24.09 -15.27
C LEU A 97 12.96 -24.47 -16.63
N GLU A 98 12.78 -23.64 -17.65
CA GLU A 98 13.52 -23.79 -18.90
C GLU A 98 14.96 -23.33 -18.70
N VAL A 99 15.94 -24.09 -19.20
CA VAL A 99 17.37 -23.77 -19.08
C VAL A 99 18.01 -23.74 -20.46
N ILE A 100 18.65 -22.62 -20.78
CA ILE A 100 19.43 -22.44 -22.02
C ILE A 100 20.87 -22.16 -21.60
N ASP A 101 21.73 -23.18 -21.71
CA ASP A 101 23.11 -23.09 -21.24
C ASP A 101 23.96 -22.21 -22.17
N LEU A 102 24.39 -21.06 -21.65
CA LEU A 102 25.29 -20.13 -22.33
C LEU A 102 26.74 -20.27 -21.82
N THR A 103 27.03 -21.28 -21.01
CA THR A 103 28.37 -21.52 -20.49
C THR A 103 29.33 -21.83 -21.66
N GLY A 104 30.45 -21.10 -21.70
CA GLY A 104 31.46 -21.27 -22.76
C GLY A 104 31.18 -20.50 -24.05
N PHE A 105 30.07 -19.77 -24.14
CA PHE A 105 29.87 -18.78 -25.20
C PHE A 105 30.85 -17.61 -25.01
N GLU A 106 31.22 -16.98 -26.12
CA GLU A 106 31.87 -15.66 -26.08
C GLU A 106 30.88 -14.61 -25.52
N GLU A 107 31.38 -13.58 -24.82
CA GLU A 107 30.54 -12.68 -24.02
C GLU A 107 29.47 -11.98 -24.86
N GLN A 108 29.85 -11.43 -26.02
CA GLN A 108 28.88 -10.77 -26.91
C GLN A 108 27.87 -11.78 -27.47
N ALA A 109 28.32 -12.95 -27.92
CA ALA A 109 27.43 -14.01 -28.40
C ALA A 109 26.42 -14.47 -27.33
N ALA A 110 26.84 -14.55 -26.06
CA ALA A 110 25.96 -14.89 -24.93
C ALA A 110 24.91 -13.79 -24.68
N LEU A 111 25.31 -12.51 -24.75
CA LEU A 111 24.41 -11.38 -24.59
C LEU A 111 23.38 -11.30 -25.72
N ASP A 112 23.81 -11.55 -26.96
CA ASP A 112 22.93 -11.55 -28.13
C ASP A 112 21.91 -12.69 -28.05
N GLU A 113 22.34 -13.89 -27.65
CA GLU A 113 21.44 -15.03 -27.47
C GLU A 113 20.46 -14.82 -26.31
N ALA A 114 20.93 -14.31 -25.17
CA ALA A 114 20.05 -13.92 -24.07
C ALA A 114 19.02 -12.87 -24.51
N GLY A 115 19.44 -11.92 -25.35
CA GLY A 115 18.54 -10.93 -25.94
C GLY A 115 17.50 -11.54 -26.88
N ARG A 116 17.90 -12.49 -27.73
CA ARG A 116 17.00 -13.22 -28.63
C ARG A 116 15.95 -14.00 -27.83
N VAL A 117 16.37 -14.76 -26.83
CA VAL A 117 15.48 -15.54 -25.95
C VAL A 117 14.51 -14.61 -25.21
N GLY A 118 15.00 -13.50 -24.64
CA GLY A 118 14.16 -12.57 -23.91
C GLY A 118 13.13 -11.86 -24.78
N GLY A 119 13.52 -11.48 -26.00
CA GLY A 119 12.59 -10.93 -26.99
C GLY A 119 11.50 -11.93 -27.40
N GLN A 120 11.88 -13.21 -27.57
CA GLN A 120 10.93 -14.29 -27.86
C GLN A 120 9.98 -14.53 -26.68
N GLN A 121 10.48 -14.61 -25.45
CA GLN A 121 9.67 -14.81 -24.24
C GLN A 121 8.67 -13.68 -24.04
N ALA A 122 9.11 -12.43 -24.18
CA ALA A 122 8.25 -11.25 -24.04
C ALA A 122 7.10 -11.24 -25.06
N ARG A 123 7.37 -11.68 -26.31
CA ARG A 123 6.40 -11.66 -27.42
C ARG A 123 5.56 -12.92 -27.57
N THR A 124 5.82 -13.95 -26.77
CA THR A 124 5.03 -15.18 -26.82
C THR A 124 3.74 -14.99 -26.00
N PRO A 125 2.54 -15.01 -26.60
CA PRO A 125 1.29 -14.83 -25.86
C PRO A 125 1.07 -15.92 -24.79
N PHE A 126 0.19 -15.63 -23.82
CA PHE A 126 -0.40 -16.66 -22.97
C PHE A 126 -1.76 -17.07 -23.53
N GLU A 127 -1.98 -18.38 -23.64
CA GLU A 127 -3.29 -18.92 -23.96
C GLU A 127 -4.22 -18.76 -22.75
N LEU A 128 -5.45 -18.28 -22.95
CA LEU A 128 -6.40 -18.06 -21.86
C LEU A 128 -6.83 -19.35 -21.15
N SER A 129 -6.64 -20.50 -21.78
CA SER A 129 -6.88 -21.82 -21.18
C SER A 129 -5.71 -22.30 -20.31
N SER A 130 -4.63 -21.52 -20.18
CA SER A 130 -3.46 -21.90 -19.40
C SER A 130 -3.80 -22.00 -17.90
N PRO A 131 -3.33 -23.05 -17.19
CA PRO A 131 -3.52 -23.18 -15.74
C PRO A 131 -2.62 -22.22 -14.92
N SER A 132 -1.62 -21.60 -15.56
CA SER A 132 -0.75 -20.59 -14.96
C SER A 132 -0.34 -19.55 -16.01
N PHE A 133 -0.19 -18.30 -15.57
CA PHE A 133 0.20 -17.16 -16.41
C PHE A 133 1.61 -16.65 -16.06
N PHE A 134 2.50 -17.60 -15.74
CA PHE A 134 3.90 -17.36 -15.37
C PHE A 134 4.83 -18.33 -16.12
N ARG A 135 5.93 -17.82 -16.67
CA ARG A 135 7.03 -18.61 -17.27
C ARG A 135 8.37 -18.05 -16.83
N ALA A 136 9.37 -18.92 -16.76
CA ALA A 136 10.75 -18.54 -16.45
C ALA A 136 11.76 -19.28 -17.34
N VAL A 137 12.82 -18.57 -17.74
CA VAL A 137 13.98 -19.14 -18.43
C VAL A 137 15.25 -18.75 -17.69
N TRP A 138 16.08 -19.73 -17.36
CA TRP A 138 17.40 -19.53 -16.77
C TRP A 138 18.48 -19.68 -17.84
N LEU A 139 19.32 -18.66 -17.97
CA LEU A 139 20.44 -18.61 -18.91
C LEU A 139 21.75 -18.51 -18.12
N PRO A 140 22.32 -19.64 -17.65
CA PRO A 140 23.61 -19.63 -16.96
C PRO A 140 24.72 -19.21 -17.92
N ARG A 141 25.60 -18.32 -17.45
CA ARG A 141 26.86 -17.99 -18.14
C ARG A 141 28.08 -18.62 -17.47
N SER A 142 27.96 -18.90 -16.17
CA SER A 142 28.94 -19.64 -15.37
C SER A 142 28.25 -20.28 -14.16
N GLY A 143 29.01 -21.00 -13.34
CA GLY A 143 28.51 -21.51 -12.06
C GLY A 143 28.18 -20.43 -11.02
N THR A 144 28.49 -19.16 -11.29
CA THR A 144 28.24 -18.05 -10.35
C THR A 144 27.46 -16.88 -10.92
N GLN A 145 27.16 -16.89 -12.23
CA GLN A 145 26.49 -15.80 -12.91
C GLN A 145 25.59 -16.31 -14.03
N GLY A 146 24.48 -15.62 -14.23
CA GLY A 146 23.60 -15.85 -15.37
C GLY A 146 22.44 -14.88 -15.36
N GLU A 147 21.51 -15.08 -16.30
CA GLU A 147 20.32 -14.27 -16.43
C GLU A 147 19.06 -15.10 -16.21
N LEU A 148 18.19 -14.65 -15.30
CA LEU A 148 16.86 -15.20 -15.12
C LEU A 148 15.84 -14.28 -15.79
N GLN A 149 15.12 -14.81 -16.77
CA GLN A 149 14.05 -14.13 -17.48
C GLN A 149 12.72 -14.62 -16.93
N LEU A 150 11.88 -13.69 -16.48
CA LEU A 150 10.59 -13.97 -15.87
C LEU A 150 9.51 -13.26 -16.67
N THR A 151 8.52 -14.00 -17.17
CA THR A 151 7.40 -13.44 -17.94
C THR A 151 6.09 -13.80 -17.27
N PHE A 152 5.28 -12.77 -17.01
CA PHE A 152 3.95 -12.89 -16.42
C PHE A 152 2.90 -12.30 -17.36
N HIS A 153 1.63 -12.64 -17.17
CA HIS A 153 0.52 -11.87 -17.73
C HIS A 153 0.01 -10.85 -16.70
N SER A 154 -0.51 -9.70 -17.15
CA SER A 154 -1.18 -8.70 -16.31
C SER A 154 -2.40 -9.22 -15.53
N LEU A 155 -2.83 -10.46 -15.78
CA LEU A 155 -3.89 -11.13 -15.02
C LEU A 155 -3.42 -11.58 -13.63
N VAL A 156 -2.11 -11.79 -13.45
CA VAL A 156 -1.52 -12.39 -12.23
C VAL A 156 -0.40 -11.56 -11.63
N MET A 157 0.04 -10.48 -12.28
CA MET A 157 1.22 -9.72 -11.89
C MET A 157 1.05 -8.22 -12.12
N ASP A 158 1.63 -7.43 -11.21
CA ASP A 158 1.85 -6.00 -11.37
C ASP A 158 3.29 -5.62 -10.99
N GLY A 159 3.65 -4.35 -11.14
CA GLY A 159 5.01 -3.87 -10.84
C GLY A 159 5.42 -3.99 -9.37
N TRP A 160 4.47 -3.88 -8.43
CA TRP A 160 4.74 -4.00 -6.99
C TRP A 160 5.03 -5.47 -6.61
N SER A 161 4.21 -6.37 -7.14
CA SER A 161 4.32 -7.82 -6.96
C SER A 161 5.68 -8.36 -7.42
N PHE A 162 6.23 -7.81 -8.50
CA PHE A 162 7.55 -8.19 -8.99
C PHE A 162 8.66 -7.93 -7.95
N ALA A 163 8.60 -6.79 -7.24
CA ALA A 163 9.56 -6.47 -6.20
C ALA A 163 9.49 -7.44 -5.00
N ILE A 164 8.29 -7.91 -4.65
CA ILE A 164 8.08 -8.94 -3.62
C ILE A 164 8.73 -10.25 -4.09
N LEU A 165 8.38 -10.70 -5.29
CA LEU A 165 8.86 -11.95 -5.85
C LEU A 165 10.39 -12.03 -5.92
N VAL A 166 11.06 -10.95 -6.35
CA VAL A 166 12.53 -10.92 -6.44
C VAL A 166 13.17 -10.99 -5.06
N ARG A 167 12.60 -10.31 -4.05
CA ARG A 167 13.09 -10.40 -2.67
C ARG A 167 13.01 -11.82 -2.12
N GLU A 168 11.88 -12.47 -2.34
CA GLU A 168 11.67 -13.84 -1.88
C GLU A 168 12.48 -14.86 -2.68
N LEU A 169 12.72 -14.63 -3.98
CA LEU A 169 13.64 -15.44 -4.78
C LEU A 169 15.06 -15.41 -4.20
N VAL A 170 15.59 -14.22 -3.92
CA VAL A 170 16.95 -14.07 -3.39
C VAL A 170 17.07 -14.62 -1.96
N GLU A 171 16.05 -14.44 -1.12
CA GLU A 171 16.00 -15.07 0.22
C GLU A 171 15.91 -16.59 0.13
N GLY A 172 15.08 -17.13 -0.77
CA GLY A 172 14.92 -18.57 -0.98
C GLY A 172 16.21 -19.22 -1.42
N LEU A 173 16.93 -18.62 -2.38
CA LEU A 173 18.22 -19.12 -2.84
C LEU A 173 19.26 -19.13 -1.71
N ALA A 174 19.31 -18.06 -0.90
CA ALA A 174 20.22 -17.96 0.24
C ALA A 174 19.90 -19.00 1.34
N ALA A 175 18.62 -19.18 1.66
CA ALA A 175 18.16 -20.12 2.69
C ALA A 175 18.38 -21.58 2.28
N LEU A 176 18.01 -21.93 1.04
CA LEU A 176 18.24 -23.24 0.47
C LEU A 176 19.73 -23.61 0.50
N ARG A 177 20.61 -22.65 0.15
CA ARG A 177 22.07 -22.84 0.22
C ARG A 177 22.56 -23.05 1.66
N ALA A 178 21.97 -22.37 2.62
CA ALA A 178 22.31 -22.48 4.03
C ALA A 178 21.69 -23.71 4.73
N GLY A 179 20.83 -24.47 4.04
CA GLY A 179 20.19 -25.68 4.56
C GLY A 179 19.13 -25.39 5.63
N HIS A 180 18.44 -24.25 5.54
CA HIS A 180 17.33 -23.89 6.42
C HIS A 180 16.16 -23.33 5.62
N ASP A 181 14.99 -23.26 6.25
CA ASP A 181 13.80 -22.70 5.61
C ASP A 181 13.98 -21.19 5.33
N PRO A 182 13.43 -20.66 4.23
CA PRO A 182 13.46 -19.24 3.94
C PRO A 182 12.64 -18.43 4.95
N ASP A 183 13.17 -17.27 5.37
CA ASP A 183 12.48 -16.35 6.29
C ASP A 183 11.61 -15.36 5.51
N TYR A 184 10.56 -15.87 4.86
CA TYR A 184 9.59 -15.04 4.16
C TYR A 184 8.68 -14.30 5.14
N PRO A 185 8.32 -13.02 4.87
CA PRO A 185 7.24 -12.36 5.61
C PRO A 185 5.93 -13.15 5.44
N ASP A 186 5.14 -13.30 6.50
CA ASP A 186 3.85 -13.98 6.43
C ASP A 186 2.94 -13.36 5.37
N VAL A 187 2.32 -14.21 4.55
CA VAL A 187 1.31 -13.81 3.55
C VAL A 187 -0.03 -14.25 4.12
N ASP A 188 -0.71 -13.31 4.77
CA ASP A 188 -1.97 -13.57 5.47
C ASP A 188 -3.20 -13.52 4.56
N LEU A 189 -3.06 -12.87 3.40
CA LEU A 189 -4.10 -12.69 2.39
C LEU A 189 -3.53 -13.08 1.02
N HIS A 190 -4.38 -13.67 0.20
CA HIS A 190 -4.10 -13.91 -1.20
C HIS A 190 -4.99 -13.05 -2.09
N HIS A 191 -4.66 -13.03 -3.39
CA HIS A 191 -5.42 -12.24 -4.35
C HIS A 191 -6.90 -12.66 -4.44
N GLY A 192 -7.21 -13.94 -4.17
CA GLY A 192 -8.58 -14.44 -4.06
C GLY A 192 -9.37 -13.73 -2.96
N ASP A 193 -8.78 -13.58 -1.78
CA ASP A 193 -9.37 -12.87 -0.63
C ASP A 193 -9.59 -11.39 -0.94
N TYR A 194 -8.57 -10.75 -1.54
CA TYR A 194 -8.69 -9.37 -2.01
C TYR A 194 -9.85 -9.20 -3.00
N ALA A 195 -10.05 -10.16 -3.92
CA ALA A 195 -11.12 -10.07 -4.90
C ALA A 195 -12.52 -10.23 -4.27
N LEU A 196 -12.66 -11.09 -3.26
CA LEU A 196 -13.90 -11.20 -2.47
C LEU A 196 -14.21 -9.89 -1.77
N TRP A 197 -13.25 -9.40 -0.96
CA TRP A 197 -13.39 -8.14 -0.24
C TRP A 197 -13.70 -6.97 -1.19
N LYS A 198 -13.01 -6.89 -2.33
CA LYS A 198 -13.20 -5.80 -3.30
C LYS A 198 -14.61 -5.81 -3.87
N GLY A 199 -15.17 -6.99 -4.18
CA GLY A 199 -16.54 -7.12 -4.66
C GLY A 199 -17.56 -6.60 -3.64
N GLU A 200 -17.42 -6.98 -2.38
CA GLU A 200 -18.29 -6.52 -1.29
C GLU A 200 -18.13 -5.03 -1.02
N PHE A 201 -16.89 -4.53 -1.03
CA PHE A 201 -16.59 -3.11 -0.86
C PHE A 201 -17.27 -2.25 -1.93
N LEU A 202 -17.29 -2.70 -3.19
CA LEU A 202 -17.99 -2.01 -4.27
C LEU A 202 -19.52 -2.01 -4.08
N ALA A 203 -20.08 -3.07 -3.51
CA ALA A 203 -21.51 -3.21 -3.25
C ALA A 203 -21.99 -2.43 -2.01
N SER A 204 -21.09 -2.07 -1.09
CA SER A 204 -21.43 -1.46 0.20
C SER A 204 -21.92 0.01 0.16
N GLY A 205 -21.81 0.70 -0.97
CA GLY A 205 -22.06 2.15 -1.07
C GLY A 205 -20.91 3.04 -0.60
N ALA A 206 -19.85 2.48 0.00
CA ALA A 206 -18.69 3.23 0.50
C ALA A 206 -17.98 4.11 -0.56
N LEU A 207 -18.19 3.81 -1.85
CA LEU A 207 -17.62 4.55 -2.97
C LEU A 207 -18.57 5.55 -3.62
N ASP A 208 -19.75 5.83 -3.05
CA ASP A 208 -20.70 6.78 -3.65
C ASP A 208 -20.13 8.19 -3.81
N ARG A 209 -19.31 8.62 -2.84
CA ARG A 209 -18.54 9.87 -2.96
C ARG A 209 -17.57 9.82 -4.15
N ALA A 210 -16.85 8.72 -4.31
CA ALA A 210 -15.93 8.52 -5.43
C ALA A 210 -16.68 8.49 -6.77
N ARG A 211 -17.83 7.82 -6.84
CA ARG A 211 -18.71 7.82 -8.02
C ARG A 211 -19.18 9.22 -8.37
N ALA A 212 -19.65 10.00 -7.38
CA ALA A 212 -20.09 11.37 -7.59
C ALA A 212 -18.94 12.29 -8.03
N HIS A 213 -17.74 12.10 -7.48
CA HIS A 213 -16.53 12.81 -7.89
C HIS A 213 -16.17 12.50 -9.35
N TRP A 214 -15.98 11.22 -9.69
CA TRP A 214 -15.58 10.80 -11.03
C TRP A 214 -16.64 11.12 -12.10
N ARG A 215 -17.94 11.08 -11.77
CA ARG A 215 -19.00 11.53 -12.69
C ARG A 215 -18.87 13.02 -13.04
N ARG A 216 -18.44 13.86 -12.09
CA ARG A 216 -18.13 15.28 -12.38
C ARG A 216 -16.83 15.43 -13.13
N GLU A 217 -15.76 14.76 -12.70
CA GLU A 217 -14.44 14.83 -13.35
C GLU A 217 -14.44 14.27 -14.78
N LEU A 218 -15.34 13.35 -15.10
CA LEU A 218 -15.50 12.74 -16.44
C LEU A 218 -16.70 13.32 -17.21
N HIS A 219 -17.37 14.34 -16.66
CA HIS A 219 -18.41 15.06 -17.39
C HIS A 219 -17.82 15.62 -18.69
N GLU A 220 -18.54 15.41 -19.80
CA GLU A 220 -18.11 15.77 -21.16
C GLU A 220 -16.68 15.35 -21.46
N PHE A 221 -16.28 14.17 -20.98
CA PHE A 221 -14.98 13.62 -21.29
C PHE A 221 -14.76 13.62 -22.82
N ARG A 222 -13.56 14.04 -23.21
CA ARG A 222 -13.06 13.98 -24.58
C ARG A 222 -11.71 13.30 -24.52
N ARG A 223 -11.57 12.24 -25.30
CA ARG A 223 -10.30 11.55 -25.46
C ARG A 223 -9.26 12.52 -25.98
N PHE A 224 -8.06 12.44 -25.41
CA PHE A 224 -6.89 13.12 -25.93
C PHE A 224 -6.12 12.14 -26.81
N ASP A 225 -6.20 12.36 -28.12
CA ASP A 225 -5.42 11.63 -29.12
C ASP A 225 -4.26 12.50 -29.61
N VAL A 226 -3.08 11.89 -29.72
CA VAL A 226 -1.94 12.47 -30.43
C VAL A 226 -2.02 11.98 -31.87
N PRO A 227 -2.05 12.88 -32.88
CA PRO A 227 -2.05 12.45 -34.28
C PRO A 227 -0.80 11.64 -34.61
N GLY A 228 -1.01 10.45 -35.17
CA GLY A 228 0.06 9.62 -35.73
C GLY A 228 0.42 10.03 -37.16
N ASP A 229 1.49 9.44 -37.68
CA ASP A 229 1.96 9.60 -39.06
C ASP A 229 1.10 8.81 -40.06
N ARG A 230 0.28 7.88 -39.54
CA ARG A 230 -0.59 6.99 -40.32
C ARG A 230 -2.03 7.03 -39.81
N GLY A 231 -2.97 6.66 -40.69
CA GLY A 231 -4.37 6.46 -40.31
C GLY A 231 -4.53 5.28 -39.35
N ARG A 232 -5.44 5.41 -38.39
CA ARG A 232 -5.68 4.36 -37.39
C ARG A 232 -6.22 3.08 -38.06
N PRO A 233 -5.61 1.90 -37.80
CA PRO A 233 -6.12 0.64 -38.32
C PRO A 233 -7.44 0.26 -37.63
N PRO A 234 -8.31 -0.53 -38.28
CA PRO A 234 -9.59 -0.95 -37.70
C PRO A 234 -9.44 -1.88 -36.48
N GLN A 235 -8.29 -2.54 -36.34
CA GLN A 235 -7.92 -3.37 -35.19
C GLN A 235 -6.46 -3.11 -34.86
N ARG A 236 -6.12 -3.09 -33.57
CA ARG A 236 -4.74 -2.88 -33.10
C ARG A 236 -3.86 -4.11 -33.37
N GLY A 237 -2.66 -3.88 -33.90
CA GLY A 237 -1.60 -4.89 -34.07
C GLY A 237 -0.60 -4.98 -32.91
N PHE A 238 -0.68 -4.05 -31.94
CA PHE A 238 0.10 -4.03 -30.70
C PHE A 238 1.64 -4.00 -30.90
N GLN A 239 2.11 -3.56 -32.06
CA GLN A 239 3.54 -3.48 -32.35
C GLN A 239 4.13 -2.21 -31.74
N GLY A 240 5.10 -2.38 -30.83
CA GLY A 240 5.69 -1.27 -30.09
C GLY A 240 7.20 -1.14 -30.29
N VAL A 241 7.69 0.09 -30.16
CA VAL A 241 9.12 0.39 -30.02
C VAL A 241 9.34 1.32 -28.83
N ILE A 242 10.36 1.04 -28.02
CA ILE A 242 10.76 1.90 -26.89
C ILE A 242 11.90 2.80 -27.33
N ARG A 243 11.73 4.12 -27.14
CA ARG A 243 12.77 5.13 -27.30
C ARG A 243 13.07 5.78 -25.96
N SER A 244 14.28 6.31 -25.76
CA SER A 244 14.72 6.77 -24.44
C SER A 244 15.75 7.89 -24.50
N ILE A 245 15.71 8.78 -23.52
CA ILE A 245 16.72 9.82 -23.30
C ILE A 245 17.11 9.82 -21.81
N LEU A 246 18.40 9.69 -21.53
CA LEU A 246 18.93 9.89 -20.18
C LEU A 246 19.04 11.40 -19.90
N LEU A 247 18.42 11.87 -18.82
CA LEU A 247 18.51 13.25 -18.39
C LEU A 247 19.84 13.48 -17.64
N PRO A 248 20.52 14.62 -17.84
CA PRO A 248 21.69 14.97 -17.05
C PRO A 248 21.41 14.93 -15.54
N GLY A 249 22.38 14.50 -14.73
CA GLY A 249 22.25 14.43 -13.27
C GLY A 249 21.83 15.77 -12.63
N ALA A 250 22.41 16.88 -13.11
CA ALA A 250 22.04 18.22 -12.64
C ALA A 250 20.57 18.58 -12.95
N LEU A 251 20.02 18.15 -14.09
CA LEU A 251 18.60 18.35 -14.40
C LEU A 251 17.72 17.47 -13.50
N SER A 252 18.12 16.22 -13.30
CA SER A 252 17.44 15.28 -12.40
C SER A 252 17.29 15.84 -10.98
N GLU A 253 18.35 16.42 -10.43
CA GLU A 253 18.34 17.05 -9.10
C GLU A 253 17.46 18.31 -9.07
N ARG A 254 17.51 19.15 -10.12
CA ARG A 254 16.64 20.33 -10.22
C ARG A 254 15.15 19.97 -10.27
N LEU A 255 14.79 18.92 -11.00
CA LEU A 255 13.40 18.44 -11.07
C LEU A 255 12.90 17.97 -9.69
N ILE A 256 13.73 17.24 -8.94
CA ILE A 256 13.42 16.82 -7.56
C ILE A 256 13.30 18.04 -6.64
N ALA A 257 14.21 19.00 -6.75
CA ALA A 257 14.20 20.22 -5.95
C ALA A 257 12.96 21.07 -6.23
N ALA A 258 12.56 21.21 -7.50
CA ALA A 258 11.36 21.93 -7.91
C ALA A 258 10.08 21.25 -7.39
N ALA A 259 9.99 19.92 -7.50
CA ALA A 259 8.89 19.16 -6.91
C ALA A 259 8.77 19.44 -5.40
N LYS A 260 9.89 19.34 -4.67
CA LYS A 260 9.95 19.63 -3.24
C LYS A 260 9.55 21.08 -2.91
N ALA A 261 10.02 22.06 -3.69
CA ALA A 261 9.73 23.47 -3.47
C ALA A 261 8.23 23.80 -3.65
N GLN A 262 7.53 23.07 -4.52
CA GLN A 262 6.09 23.23 -4.74
C GLN A 262 5.22 22.32 -3.86
N GLY A 263 5.84 21.48 -3.01
CA GLY A 263 5.11 20.52 -2.16
C GLY A 263 4.43 19.40 -2.94
N VAL A 264 4.91 19.10 -4.16
CA VAL A 264 4.38 18.05 -5.03
C VAL A 264 5.41 16.95 -5.27
N THR A 265 5.03 15.92 -6.03
CA THR A 265 5.94 14.81 -6.37
C THR A 265 6.70 15.08 -7.68
N LEU A 266 7.81 14.38 -7.88
CA LEU A 266 8.51 14.39 -9.17
C LEU A 266 7.61 13.94 -10.31
N PHE A 267 6.66 13.02 -10.03
CA PHE A 267 5.65 12.60 -10.99
C PHE A 267 4.85 13.80 -11.50
N SER A 268 4.42 14.70 -10.61
CA SER A 268 3.63 15.89 -11.00
C SER A 268 4.40 16.82 -11.93
N VAL A 269 5.70 17.05 -11.67
CA VAL A 269 6.58 17.86 -12.54
C VAL A 269 6.75 17.20 -13.91
N ALA A 270 7.02 15.89 -13.92
CA ALA A 270 7.24 15.12 -15.13
C ALA A 270 5.97 15.05 -16.00
N ALA A 271 4.81 14.76 -15.39
CA ALA A 271 3.50 14.71 -16.05
C ALA A 271 3.09 16.07 -16.62
N ALA A 272 3.32 17.16 -15.87
CA ALA A 272 3.07 18.52 -16.34
C ALA A 272 3.95 18.87 -17.55
N GLY A 273 5.24 18.53 -17.49
CA GLY A 273 6.15 18.72 -18.62
C GLY A 273 5.72 17.92 -19.85
N LEU A 274 5.24 16.68 -19.66
CA LEU A 274 4.72 15.85 -20.74
C LEU A 274 3.45 16.45 -21.34
N ALA A 275 2.51 16.89 -20.50
CA ALA A 275 1.28 17.52 -20.97
C ALA A 275 1.57 18.78 -21.78
N MET A 276 2.49 19.63 -21.34
CA MET A 276 2.91 20.80 -22.12
C MET A 276 3.58 20.43 -23.45
N ALA A 277 4.40 19.38 -23.48
CA ALA A 277 5.01 18.89 -24.71
C ALA A 277 3.98 18.37 -25.71
N LEU A 278 2.98 17.61 -25.24
CA LEU A 278 1.92 17.06 -26.08
C LEU A 278 0.90 18.13 -26.50
N GLN A 279 0.61 19.11 -25.64
CA GLN A 279 -0.22 20.27 -26.02
C GLN A 279 0.44 21.05 -27.16
N ALA A 280 1.75 21.29 -27.10
CA ALA A 280 2.47 21.97 -28.17
C ALA A 280 2.44 21.18 -29.50
N ALA A 281 2.42 19.85 -29.45
CA ALA A 281 2.34 19.00 -30.64
C ALA A 281 0.92 18.91 -31.25
N THR A 282 -0.11 18.97 -30.42
CA THR A 282 -1.50 18.72 -30.83
C THR A 282 -2.36 19.99 -30.96
N GLY A 283 -1.94 21.09 -30.33
CA GLY A 283 -2.75 22.31 -30.17
C GLY A 283 -3.90 22.17 -29.16
N GLN A 284 -4.15 20.99 -28.61
CA GLN A 284 -5.26 20.72 -27.70
C GLN A 284 -4.91 21.19 -26.28
N THR A 285 -5.70 22.11 -25.73
CA THR A 285 -5.46 22.70 -24.40
C THR A 285 -5.83 21.79 -23.23
N ARG A 286 -6.57 20.71 -23.46
CA ARG A 286 -6.92 19.73 -22.44
C ARG A 286 -6.23 18.41 -22.74
N VAL A 287 -5.18 18.11 -21.98
CA VAL A 287 -4.42 16.88 -22.12
C VAL A 287 -4.95 15.86 -21.13
N ALA A 288 -5.45 14.72 -21.61
CA ALA A 288 -5.86 13.60 -20.79
C ALA A 288 -4.86 12.45 -20.93
N MET A 289 -4.41 11.92 -19.79
CA MET A 289 -3.51 10.77 -19.75
C MET A 289 -3.91 9.81 -18.63
N GLY A 290 -3.72 8.51 -18.87
CA GLY A 290 -3.83 7.50 -17.83
C GLY A 290 -2.56 7.46 -16.98
N THR A 291 -2.70 7.05 -15.73
CA THR A 291 -1.58 6.56 -14.90
C THR A 291 -2.05 5.39 -14.05
N GLN A 292 -1.19 4.40 -13.90
CA GLN A 292 -1.47 3.22 -13.09
C GLN A 292 -0.94 3.45 -11.67
N MET A 293 -1.78 3.19 -10.68
CA MET A 293 -1.46 3.34 -9.27
C MET A 293 -1.76 2.06 -8.50
N SER A 294 -0.90 1.72 -7.54
CA SER A 294 -1.13 0.60 -6.62
C SER A 294 -2.28 0.95 -5.67
N VAL A 295 -3.20 0.00 -5.45
CA VAL A 295 -4.28 0.14 -4.44
C VAL A 295 -3.94 -0.55 -3.12
N ARG A 296 -2.66 -0.89 -2.91
CA ARG A 296 -2.14 -1.39 -1.63
C ARG A 296 -1.94 -0.24 -0.65
N ASP A 297 -3.03 0.29 -0.11
CA ASP A 297 -3.01 1.37 0.88
C ASP A 297 -3.21 0.87 2.33
N GLN A 298 -3.24 -0.45 2.51
CA GLN A 298 -3.34 -1.17 3.78
C GLN A 298 -2.15 -2.12 3.96
N GLN A 299 -1.71 -2.30 5.20
CA GLN A 299 -0.51 -3.09 5.52
C GLN A 299 -0.69 -4.57 5.12
N GLU A 300 -1.90 -5.10 5.29
CA GLU A 300 -2.27 -6.48 4.98
C GLU A 300 -2.15 -6.80 3.48
N LEU A 301 -2.23 -5.78 2.63
CA LEU A 301 -2.12 -5.91 1.17
C LEU A 301 -0.67 -5.78 0.66
N GLU A 302 0.27 -5.31 1.49
CA GLU A 302 1.66 -5.04 1.07
C GLU A 302 2.38 -6.28 0.56
N GLY A 303 2.09 -7.44 1.14
CA GLY A 303 2.65 -8.75 0.78
C GLY A 303 1.88 -9.50 -0.31
N VAL A 304 0.73 -8.99 -0.76
CA VAL A 304 -0.13 -9.68 -1.72
C VAL A 304 0.42 -9.52 -3.14
N ILE A 305 0.78 -10.66 -3.75
CA ILE A 305 1.11 -10.76 -5.17
C ILE A 305 -0.19 -10.85 -5.99
N GLY A 306 -0.25 -10.10 -7.09
CA GLY A 306 -1.38 -10.05 -8.02
C GLY A 306 -1.63 -8.63 -8.55
N PRO A 307 -2.56 -8.45 -9.50
CA PRO A 307 -2.90 -7.14 -10.04
C PRO A 307 -3.73 -6.30 -9.05
N LEU A 308 -3.05 -5.61 -8.14
CA LEU A 308 -3.65 -4.61 -7.24
C LEU A 308 -3.29 -3.21 -7.74
N ILE A 309 -3.70 -2.94 -8.97
CA ILE A 309 -3.53 -1.66 -9.64
C ILE A 309 -4.89 -1.11 -10.07
N ASN A 310 -4.99 0.21 -10.09
CA ASN A 310 -6.08 0.91 -10.72
C ASN A 310 -5.52 2.00 -11.65
N THR A 311 -6.21 2.28 -12.74
CA THR A 311 -5.85 3.37 -13.65
C THR A 311 -6.65 4.60 -13.30
N VAL A 312 -6.00 5.72 -13.06
CA VAL A 312 -6.65 7.02 -12.87
C VAL A 312 -6.43 7.92 -14.07
N ILE A 313 -7.41 8.77 -14.37
CA ILE A 313 -7.35 9.70 -15.49
C ILE A 313 -6.92 11.08 -15.01
N LEU A 314 -5.77 11.53 -15.48
CA LEU A 314 -5.25 12.87 -15.23
C LEU A 314 -5.61 13.78 -16.41
N ARG A 315 -6.49 14.77 -16.15
CA ARG A 315 -6.88 15.81 -17.10
C ARG A 315 -6.18 17.12 -16.73
N LEU A 316 -5.22 17.58 -17.53
CA LEU A 316 -4.48 18.81 -17.30
C LEU A 316 -4.90 19.88 -18.31
N ASP A 317 -5.21 21.08 -17.82
CA ASP A 317 -5.51 22.24 -18.67
C ASP A 317 -4.22 23.00 -18.93
N VAL A 318 -3.75 22.94 -20.17
CA VAL A 318 -2.54 23.59 -20.66
C VAL A 318 -2.95 24.68 -21.67
N ALA A 319 -3.43 25.81 -21.15
CA ALA A 319 -3.76 26.97 -21.98
C ALA A 319 -2.47 27.61 -22.55
N PRO A 320 -2.54 28.32 -23.70
CA PRO A 320 -1.40 29.10 -24.20
C PRO A 320 -0.85 30.05 -23.13
N GLY A 321 0.47 30.05 -22.92
CA GLY A 321 1.12 30.86 -21.89
C GLY A 321 1.18 30.22 -20.50
N SER A 322 0.68 28.98 -20.32
CA SER A 322 0.86 28.22 -19.09
C SER A 322 2.35 28.01 -18.79
N THR A 323 2.71 28.11 -17.50
CA THR A 323 4.07 27.81 -17.03
C THR A 323 4.16 26.38 -16.53
N LEU A 324 5.36 25.78 -16.55
CA LEU A 324 5.56 24.44 -15.99
C LEU A 324 5.15 24.38 -14.51
N ALA A 325 5.43 25.42 -13.73
CA ALA A 325 5.03 25.51 -12.32
C ALA A 325 3.51 25.49 -12.13
N SER A 326 2.75 26.26 -12.92
CA SER A 326 1.28 26.29 -12.80
C SER A 326 0.64 24.94 -13.17
N VAL A 327 1.13 24.27 -14.22
CA VAL A 327 0.63 22.94 -14.62
C VAL A 327 1.06 21.87 -13.61
N THR A 328 2.26 21.98 -13.04
CA THR A 328 2.75 21.09 -11.96
C THR A 328 1.85 21.15 -10.74
N ALA A 329 1.50 22.35 -10.28
CA ALA A 329 0.60 22.53 -9.15
C ALA A 329 -0.81 21.99 -9.44
N GLN A 330 -1.34 22.22 -10.65
CA GLN A 330 -2.60 21.62 -11.10
C GLN A 330 -2.54 20.08 -11.05
N CYS A 331 -1.45 19.50 -11.54
CA CYS A 331 -1.24 18.06 -11.53
C CYS A 331 -1.14 17.50 -10.11
N GLY A 332 -0.43 18.20 -9.21
CA GLY A 332 -0.36 17.82 -7.79
C GLY A 332 -1.73 17.80 -7.11
N ALA A 333 -2.55 18.83 -7.33
CA ALA A 333 -3.91 18.89 -6.78
C ALA A 333 -4.78 17.75 -7.32
N LYS A 334 -4.80 17.55 -8.65
CA LYS A 334 -5.58 16.47 -9.27
C LYS A 334 -5.12 15.07 -8.85
N LEU A 335 -3.83 14.86 -8.64
CA LEU A 335 -3.32 13.59 -8.13
C LEU A 335 -3.76 13.35 -6.68
N GLY A 336 -3.78 14.39 -5.84
CA GLY A 336 -4.32 14.32 -4.48
C GLY A 336 -5.80 13.93 -4.48
N ASP A 337 -6.61 14.59 -5.30
CA ASP A 337 -8.04 14.29 -5.44
C ASP A 337 -8.28 12.87 -6.00
N ALA A 338 -7.48 12.44 -6.97
CA ALA A 338 -7.56 11.09 -7.53
C ALA A 338 -7.19 10.01 -6.50
N LEU A 339 -6.20 10.28 -5.63
CA LEU A 339 -5.81 9.36 -4.54
C LEU A 339 -6.93 9.18 -3.50
N GLU A 340 -7.68 10.24 -3.16
CA GLU A 340 -8.84 10.15 -2.26
C GLU A 340 -9.95 9.22 -2.84
N HIS A 341 -10.03 9.08 -4.16
CA HIS A 341 -11.05 8.31 -4.86
C HIS A 341 -10.47 7.12 -5.65
N LEU A 342 -9.26 6.68 -5.31
CA LEU A 342 -8.48 5.69 -6.05
C LEU A 342 -9.13 4.32 -6.10
N HIS A 343 -10.00 4.01 -5.14
CA HIS A 343 -10.60 2.68 -5.04
C HIS A 343 -11.78 2.45 -6.00
N LEU A 344 -12.29 3.48 -6.67
CA LEU A 344 -13.31 3.30 -7.71
C LEU A 344 -12.68 2.63 -8.95
N PRO A 345 -13.18 1.49 -9.43
CA PRO A 345 -12.60 0.78 -10.56
C PRO A 345 -12.53 1.65 -11.81
N PHE A 346 -11.46 1.48 -12.59
CA PHE A 346 -11.34 2.11 -13.90
C PHE A 346 -12.49 1.72 -14.84
N GLU A 347 -13.03 0.51 -14.70
CA GLU A 347 -14.19 0.04 -15.45
C GLU A 347 -15.41 0.94 -15.24
N ASP A 348 -15.72 1.30 -14.00
CA ASP A 348 -16.79 2.25 -13.67
C ASP A 348 -16.51 3.64 -14.27
N MET A 349 -15.24 4.07 -14.29
CA MET A 349 -14.85 5.34 -14.90
C MET A 349 -15.05 5.34 -16.43
N MET A 350 -14.80 4.22 -17.11
CA MET A 350 -15.08 4.09 -18.54
C MET A 350 -16.57 4.26 -18.84
N GLU A 351 -17.44 3.61 -18.06
CA GLU A 351 -18.88 3.75 -18.20
C GLU A 351 -19.34 5.21 -17.97
N MET A 352 -18.83 5.86 -16.92
CA MET A 352 -19.14 7.27 -16.61
C MET A 352 -18.67 8.24 -17.70
N ALA A 353 -17.55 7.93 -18.36
CA ALA A 353 -17.04 8.72 -19.48
C ALA A 353 -17.83 8.51 -20.78
N GLY A 354 -18.77 7.56 -20.81
CA GLY A 354 -19.51 7.18 -22.02
C GLY A 354 -18.65 6.43 -23.03
N GLU A 355 -17.66 5.67 -22.56
CA GLU A 355 -16.76 4.92 -23.42
C GLU A 355 -17.52 3.82 -24.18
N VAL A 356 -17.33 3.79 -25.49
CA VAL A 356 -17.89 2.74 -26.36
C VAL A 356 -16.77 1.76 -26.70
N PRO A 357 -17.01 0.43 -26.64
CA PRO A 357 -16.01 -0.55 -27.03
C PRO A 357 -15.45 -0.31 -28.44
N ASP A 358 -14.13 -0.14 -28.54
CA ASP A 358 -13.43 0.10 -29.80
C ASP A 358 -12.14 -0.72 -29.85
N THR A 359 -12.06 -1.69 -30.76
CA THR A 359 -10.90 -2.57 -30.94
C THR A 359 -9.71 -1.89 -31.63
N SER A 360 -9.89 -0.67 -32.14
CA SER A 360 -8.83 0.12 -32.77
C SER A 360 -8.05 0.98 -31.77
N ARG A 361 -8.48 1.04 -30.50
CA ARG A 361 -7.93 1.97 -29.49
C ARG A 361 -7.75 1.33 -28.13
N PRO A 362 -6.80 1.83 -27.32
CA PRO A 362 -6.77 1.53 -25.89
C PRO A 362 -8.03 2.09 -25.19
N PRO A 363 -8.55 1.42 -24.14
CA PRO A 363 -9.72 1.91 -23.43
C PRO A 363 -9.47 3.27 -22.75
N LEU A 364 -10.40 4.21 -22.94
CA LEU A 364 -10.45 5.57 -22.36
C LEU A 364 -9.27 6.51 -22.74
N CYS A 365 -8.01 6.10 -22.53
CA CYS A 365 -6.82 6.92 -22.74
C CYS A 365 -5.83 6.30 -23.73
N SER A 366 -5.51 7.06 -24.79
CA SER A 366 -4.48 6.73 -25.78
C SER A 366 -3.06 6.97 -25.27
N VAL A 367 -2.90 7.87 -24.31
CA VAL A 367 -1.62 8.24 -23.68
C VAL A 367 -1.59 7.78 -22.23
N ASN A 368 -0.52 7.09 -21.86
CA ASN A 368 -0.23 6.72 -20.46
C ASN A 368 1.06 7.40 -19.98
N PHE A 369 1.12 7.73 -18.70
CA PHE A 369 2.33 8.18 -18.04
C PHE A 369 2.59 7.43 -16.73
N ALA A 370 3.79 6.87 -16.57
CA ALA A 370 4.23 6.22 -15.34
C ALA A 370 5.60 6.75 -14.85
N LEU A 371 5.81 6.76 -13.53
CA LEU A 371 7.12 7.06 -12.95
C LEU A 371 7.52 5.93 -12.00
N GLN A 372 8.67 5.32 -12.28
CA GLN A 372 9.20 4.19 -11.52
C GLN A 372 10.55 4.58 -10.88
N GLN A 373 10.61 4.66 -9.55
CA GLN A 373 11.86 4.92 -8.83
C GLN A 373 12.80 3.71 -8.79
N SER A 374 12.24 2.51 -8.65
CA SER A 374 12.97 1.25 -8.75
C SER A 374 11.99 0.13 -9.06
N PHE A 375 12.47 -0.91 -9.74
CA PHE A 375 11.70 -2.15 -9.90
C PHE A 375 11.96 -3.13 -8.75
N VAL A 376 13.15 -3.11 -8.14
CA VAL A 376 13.53 -4.00 -7.04
C VAL A 376 14.51 -3.31 -6.07
N GLY A 377 14.21 -3.37 -4.77
CA GLY A 377 15.16 -2.96 -3.73
C GLY A 377 15.67 -1.52 -3.85
N MET A 378 16.87 -1.27 -3.31
CA MET A 378 17.56 0.03 -3.43
C MET A 378 18.56 -0.05 -4.57
N GLY A 379 18.39 0.81 -5.58
CA GLY A 379 19.31 0.87 -6.72
C GLY A 379 19.16 -0.29 -7.70
N ASP A 380 17.94 -0.85 -7.83
CA ASP A 380 17.63 -1.94 -8.77
C ASP A 380 18.37 -3.26 -8.49
N GLU A 381 18.90 -3.43 -7.27
CA GLU A 381 19.53 -4.67 -6.76
C GLU A 381 18.86 -5.14 -5.46
N VAL A 382 18.64 -6.45 -5.37
CA VAL A 382 18.35 -7.17 -4.12
C VAL A 382 19.51 -8.10 -3.83
N ARG A 383 20.04 -8.05 -2.61
CA ARG A 383 21.18 -8.87 -2.18
C ARG A 383 20.91 -9.53 -0.84
N ARG A 384 21.29 -10.80 -0.72
CA ARG A 384 21.26 -11.57 0.51
C ARG A 384 22.43 -12.54 0.54
N GLN A 385 23.32 -12.38 1.51
CA GLN A 385 24.56 -13.16 1.60
C GLN A 385 25.33 -13.10 0.26
N ASP A 386 25.66 -14.26 -0.32
CA ASP A 386 26.40 -14.38 -1.58
C ASP A 386 25.50 -14.27 -2.82
N PHE A 387 24.19 -14.13 -2.66
CA PHE A 387 23.23 -14.01 -3.76
C PHE A 387 22.85 -12.55 -4.01
N ALA A 388 22.80 -12.17 -5.29
CA ALA A 388 22.24 -10.89 -5.71
C ALA A 388 21.46 -11.02 -7.02
N ALA A 389 20.40 -10.24 -7.13
CA ALA A 389 19.57 -10.08 -8.32
C ALA A 389 19.51 -8.60 -8.70
N THR A 390 19.90 -8.28 -9.92
CA THR A 390 19.89 -6.91 -10.45
C THR A 390 19.03 -6.84 -11.69
N THR A 391 18.08 -5.90 -11.75
CA THR A 391 17.20 -5.79 -12.93
C THR A 391 17.96 -5.25 -14.14
N SER A 392 17.69 -5.86 -15.30
CA SER A 392 18.14 -5.37 -16.61
C SER A 392 16.98 -4.73 -17.37
N PRO A 393 17.25 -3.90 -18.40
CA PRO A 393 16.20 -3.39 -19.28
C PRO A 393 15.33 -4.52 -19.85
N SER A 394 14.02 -4.39 -19.70
CA SER A 394 13.03 -5.34 -20.21
C SER A 394 12.91 -5.24 -21.74
N PHE A 395 12.42 -6.32 -22.34
CA PHE A 395 12.06 -6.32 -23.76
C PHE A 395 10.61 -5.87 -23.95
N ASN A 396 10.37 -5.22 -25.08
CA ASN A 396 9.03 -4.80 -25.49
C ASN A 396 8.19 -6.05 -25.83
N ALA A 397 7.12 -6.25 -25.07
CA ALA A 397 6.13 -7.29 -25.30
C ALA A 397 5.00 -6.86 -26.24
N GLY A 398 4.76 -5.57 -26.39
CA GLY A 398 3.78 -4.96 -27.29
C GLY A 398 3.31 -3.63 -26.74
N ALA A 399 2.82 -2.74 -27.62
CA ALA A 399 2.29 -1.45 -27.21
C ALA A 399 0.85 -1.60 -26.68
N LEU A 400 0.64 -1.43 -25.36
CA LEU A 400 -0.72 -1.45 -24.77
C LEU A 400 -1.47 -0.12 -24.99
N TYR A 401 -0.73 0.98 -25.12
CA TYR A 401 -1.23 2.32 -25.42
C TYR A 401 -0.74 2.77 -26.81
N ASP A 402 -1.33 3.84 -27.35
CA ASP A 402 -0.79 4.45 -28.56
C ASP A 402 0.59 5.08 -28.27
N LEU A 403 0.69 5.77 -27.13
CA LEU A 403 1.94 6.31 -26.58
C LEU A 403 1.98 6.07 -25.06
N ASN A 404 2.93 5.26 -24.60
CA ASN A 404 3.17 5.00 -23.19
C ASN A 404 4.48 5.66 -22.77
N PHE A 405 4.37 6.80 -22.08
CA PHE A 405 5.50 7.53 -21.54
C PHE A 405 5.85 7.01 -20.15
N PHE A 406 7.13 6.88 -19.86
CA PHE A 406 7.56 6.50 -18.53
C PHE A 406 8.92 7.07 -18.15
N MET A 407 9.10 7.32 -16.86
CA MET A 407 10.32 7.87 -16.29
C MET A 407 10.89 6.88 -15.27
N VAL A 408 12.15 6.48 -15.44
CA VAL A 408 12.80 5.45 -14.63
C VAL A 408 14.11 5.97 -14.06
N ARG A 409 14.37 5.71 -12.78
CA ARG A 409 15.64 6.05 -12.18
C ARG A 409 16.75 5.11 -12.69
N ARG A 410 17.92 5.67 -12.95
CA ARG A 410 19.16 4.97 -13.28
C ARG A 410 20.27 5.46 -12.35
N PRO A 411 21.39 4.70 -12.22
CA PRO A 411 22.54 5.14 -11.43
C PRO A 411 23.03 6.55 -11.80
N GLU A 412 22.97 6.91 -13.08
CA GLU A 412 23.48 8.16 -13.65
C GLU A 412 22.49 9.33 -13.61
N GLY A 413 21.21 9.07 -13.29
CA GLY A 413 20.15 10.07 -13.33
C GLY A 413 18.79 9.47 -13.69
N TRP A 414 17.82 10.33 -14.03
CA TRP A 414 16.53 9.86 -14.53
C TRP A 414 16.53 9.68 -16.04
N ARG A 415 15.91 8.61 -16.52
CA ARG A 415 15.70 8.37 -17.95
C ARG A 415 14.22 8.52 -18.28
N ILE A 416 13.91 9.36 -19.26
CA ILE A 416 12.59 9.46 -19.87
C ILE A 416 12.49 8.50 -21.05
N SER A 417 11.32 7.93 -21.27
CA SER A 417 11.09 6.91 -22.30
C SER A 417 9.68 7.01 -22.85
N CYS A 418 9.52 6.55 -24.09
CA CYS A 418 8.22 6.43 -24.75
C CYS A 418 8.21 5.11 -25.51
N GLU A 419 7.22 4.27 -25.21
CA GLU A 419 6.80 3.18 -26.07
C GLU A 419 5.70 3.69 -26.99
N GLY A 420 5.93 3.67 -28.30
CA GLY A 420 4.94 4.09 -29.28
C GLY A 420 4.47 2.92 -30.15
N ASP A 421 3.17 2.94 -30.49
CA ASP A 421 2.58 2.01 -31.45
C ASP A 421 3.08 2.33 -32.87
N THR A 422 3.88 1.43 -33.42
CA THR A 422 4.52 1.60 -34.73
C THR A 422 3.54 1.51 -35.91
N GLU A 423 2.30 1.08 -35.69
CA GLU A 423 1.25 1.17 -36.70
C GLU A 423 0.73 2.61 -36.85
N LEU A 424 0.90 3.44 -35.82
CA LEU A 424 0.46 4.84 -35.80
C LEU A 424 1.62 5.83 -36.00
N TYR A 425 2.78 5.57 -35.39
CA TYR A 425 3.87 6.53 -35.33
C TYR A 425 5.16 6.00 -35.96
N ASP A 426 5.89 6.89 -36.62
CA ASP A 426 7.29 6.70 -36.98
C ASP A 426 8.18 6.86 -35.75
N VAL A 427 9.36 6.21 -35.78
CA VAL A 427 10.35 6.30 -34.71
C VAL A 427 10.79 7.75 -34.50
N GLU A 428 10.92 8.51 -35.59
CA GLU A 428 11.26 9.93 -35.62
C GLU A 428 10.20 10.80 -34.91
N THR A 429 8.93 10.42 -35.01
CA THR A 429 7.84 11.11 -34.31
C THR A 429 7.87 10.84 -32.81
N ILE A 430 8.13 9.59 -32.42
CA ILE A 430 8.31 9.22 -31.01
C ILE A 430 9.52 9.97 -30.40
N ASP A 431 10.65 10.00 -31.11
CA ASP A 431 11.84 10.73 -30.69
C ASP A 431 11.58 12.23 -30.55
N ARG A 432 10.82 12.83 -31.48
CA ARG A 432 10.45 14.25 -31.41
C ARG A 432 9.60 14.56 -30.16
N HIS A 433 8.66 13.69 -29.80
CA HIS A 433 7.91 13.85 -28.54
C HIS A 433 8.81 13.77 -27.30
N LEU A 434 9.77 12.84 -27.27
CA LEU A 434 10.73 12.71 -26.18
C LEU A 434 11.65 13.93 -26.05
N VAL A 435 12.20 14.41 -27.17
CA VAL A 435 13.03 15.62 -27.20
C VAL A 435 12.23 16.82 -26.69
N ARG A 436 10.99 16.98 -27.15
CA ARG A 436 10.14 18.08 -26.70
C ARG A 436 9.82 18.00 -25.21
N TRP A 437 9.57 16.81 -24.69
CA TRP A 437 9.36 16.61 -23.26
C TRP A 437 10.61 16.99 -22.45
N ARG A 438 11.81 16.56 -22.89
CA ARG A 438 13.07 16.99 -22.26
C ARG A 438 13.22 18.51 -22.26
N GLU A 439 13.00 19.17 -23.40
CA GLU A 439 13.11 20.64 -23.51
C GLU A 439 12.20 21.36 -22.52
N VAL A 440 10.96 20.88 -22.35
CA VAL A 440 10.05 21.46 -21.35
C VAL A 440 10.58 21.23 -19.94
N LEU A 441 11.07 20.03 -19.62
CA LEU A 441 11.65 19.75 -18.30
C LEU A 441 12.90 20.60 -18.02
N GLU A 442 13.68 20.97 -19.03
CA GLU A 442 14.84 21.86 -18.89
C GLU A 442 14.47 23.28 -18.46
N THR A 443 13.23 23.72 -18.73
CA THR A 443 12.69 25.02 -18.28
C THR A 443 12.30 25.03 -16.79
N VAL A 444 12.51 23.93 -16.06
CA VAL A 444 12.15 23.85 -14.65
C VAL A 444 12.94 24.86 -13.81
N ASP A 445 12.20 25.72 -13.13
CA ASP A 445 12.74 26.66 -12.15
C ASP A 445 12.43 26.19 -10.72
N VAL A 446 13.44 26.28 -9.86
CA VAL A 446 13.27 26.05 -8.41
C VAL A 446 12.76 27.34 -7.80
N THR A 447 11.49 27.66 -8.04
CA THR A 447 10.82 28.80 -7.40
C THR A 447 9.86 28.29 -6.34
N ALA A 448 9.97 28.84 -5.13
CA ALA A 448 8.95 28.65 -4.10
C ALA A 448 7.71 29.43 -4.52
N GLN A 449 6.76 28.78 -5.19
CA GLN A 449 5.46 29.39 -5.39
C GLN A 449 4.67 29.32 -4.08
N PRO A 450 3.97 30.40 -3.67
CA PRO A 450 2.94 30.28 -2.66
C PRO A 450 1.90 29.29 -3.18
N SER A 451 1.59 28.26 -2.39
CA SER A 451 0.60 27.24 -2.71
C SER A 451 -0.65 27.83 -3.39
N LEU A 452 -1.05 27.26 -4.54
CA LEU A 452 -2.24 27.63 -5.33
C LEU A 452 -3.59 27.41 -4.60
N ALA A 453 -3.59 27.22 -3.29
CA ALA A 453 -4.78 27.25 -2.43
C ALA A 453 -5.41 28.65 -2.29
N HIS A 454 -4.81 29.72 -2.85
CA HIS A 454 -5.23 31.11 -2.60
C HIS A 454 -6.15 31.75 -3.66
N ALA A 455 -6.45 31.11 -4.80
CA ALA A 455 -7.20 31.77 -5.88
C ALA A 455 -8.75 31.70 -5.75
N ALA A 456 -9.30 31.03 -4.73
CA ALA A 456 -10.75 30.95 -4.50
C ALA A 456 -11.21 31.52 -3.14
N ALA A 457 -10.38 32.31 -2.45
CA ALA A 457 -10.76 32.89 -1.16
C ALA A 457 -10.15 34.29 -0.96
N GLN A 458 -10.63 35.30 -1.71
CA GLN A 458 -10.48 36.69 -1.27
C GLN A 458 -11.61 37.03 -0.30
N GLY A 459 -11.32 36.85 0.98
CA GLY A 459 -12.22 37.20 2.07
C GLY A 459 -11.73 36.72 3.42
N THR A 460 -10.67 37.37 3.93
CA THR A 460 -10.20 37.42 5.34
C THR A 460 -9.10 36.45 5.83
N ALA A 461 -8.09 37.11 6.44
CA ALA A 461 -7.06 36.69 7.40
C ALA A 461 -5.89 35.77 6.98
N LYS A 462 -4.69 36.37 6.93
CA LYS A 462 -3.36 35.72 6.99
C LYS A 462 -3.32 34.63 8.08
N ILE A 463 -2.97 33.39 7.72
CA ILE A 463 -2.47 32.40 8.69
C ILE A 463 -1.24 31.71 8.09
N ALA A 464 -0.13 31.82 8.82
CA ALA A 464 1.11 31.12 8.53
C ALA A 464 0.90 29.60 8.64
N GLY A 465 1.45 28.87 7.67
CA GLY A 465 1.47 27.41 7.66
C GLY A 465 2.30 26.87 8.82
N GLY A 466 1.61 26.55 9.90
CA GLY A 466 1.95 25.59 10.93
C GLY A 466 0.62 25.01 11.41
N ALA A 467 0.60 24.25 12.49
CA ALA A 467 -0.60 24.29 13.33
C ALA A 467 -1.05 25.76 13.46
N GLY A 468 -2.35 26.05 13.55
CA GLY A 468 -2.77 27.43 13.82
C GLY A 468 -1.96 27.98 15.01
N ALA A 469 -1.90 29.30 15.22
CA ALA A 469 -1.19 29.88 16.37
C ALA A 469 -1.57 29.25 17.75
N SER A 470 -2.63 28.44 17.79
CA SER A 470 -3.14 27.61 18.89
C SER A 470 -2.61 26.17 19.02
N GLY A 471 -1.93 25.59 18.01
CA GLY A 471 -1.43 24.20 18.07
C GLY A 471 -2.38 23.08 17.61
N PHE A 472 -3.59 23.39 17.15
CA PHE A 472 -4.59 22.42 16.66
C PHE A 472 -4.59 22.23 15.13
N LEU A 473 -5.20 21.15 14.63
CA LEU A 473 -5.50 21.01 13.20
C LEU A 473 -6.34 22.20 12.72
N SER A 474 -5.97 22.78 11.60
CA SER A 474 -6.79 23.82 10.98
C SER A 474 -8.15 23.24 10.54
N GLN A 475 -9.15 24.10 10.39
CA GLN A 475 -10.49 23.66 9.94
C GLN A 475 -10.42 22.92 8.59
N ALA A 476 -9.58 23.39 7.67
CA ALA A 476 -9.35 22.75 6.38
C ALA A 476 -8.69 21.35 6.51
N GLU A 477 -7.78 21.17 7.48
CA GLU A 477 -7.16 19.86 7.74
C GLU A 477 -8.14 18.88 8.37
N LEU A 478 -8.99 19.36 9.29
CA LEU A 478 -10.06 18.53 9.86
C LEU A 478 -11.06 18.11 8.79
N GLU A 479 -11.47 19.03 7.93
CA GLU A 479 -12.37 18.73 6.82
C GLU A 479 -11.73 17.72 5.87
N ALA A 480 -10.43 17.85 5.57
CA ALA A 480 -9.69 16.88 4.75
C ALA A 480 -9.60 15.50 5.39
N GLN A 481 -9.36 15.42 6.69
CA GLN A 481 -9.30 14.15 7.40
C GLN A 481 -10.69 13.52 7.54
N ALA A 482 -11.73 14.32 7.76
CA ALA A 482 -13.12 13.89 7.76
C ALA A 482 -13.57 13.33 6.39
N ARG A 483 -12.91 13.68 5.28
CA ARG A 483 -13.19 13.08 3.96
C ARG A 483 -12.85 11.60 3.87
N ASN A 484 -11.93 11.13 4.71
CA ASN A 484 -11.45 9.74 4.72
C ASN A 484 -12.15 8.87 5.76
N VAL A 485 -13.23 9.38 6.38
CA VAL A 485 -14.03 8.62 7.33
C VAL A 485 -14.72 7.47 6.60
N VAL A 486 -14.54 6.27 7.11
CA VAL A 486 -15.20 5.07 6.60
C VAL A 486 -16.35 4.70 7.50
N ARG A 487 -17.47 4.31 6.91
CA ARG A 487 -18.69 3.98 7.63
C ARG A 487 -19.14 2.59 7.23
N PHE A 488 -19.53 1.79 8.22
CA PHE A 488 -20.12 0.47 8.06
C PHE A 488 -21.50 0.49 8.70
N ASN A 489 -22.45 -0.25 8.12
CA ASN A 489 -23.82 -0.40 8.63
C ASN A 489 -24.53 0.93 8.92
N GLU A 490 -24.42 1.91 8.02
CA GLU A 490 -24.92 3.29 8.25
C GLU A 490 -26.39 3.38 8.64
N ASP A 491 -27.23 2.49 8.09
CA ASP A 491 -28.68 2.47 8.30
C ASP A 491 -29.10 1.81 9.62
N ALA A 492 -28.15 1.26 10.38
CA ALA A 492 -28.45 0.58 11.62
C ALA A 492 -28.91 1.57 12.72
N PRO A 493 -29.93 1.24 13.52
CA PRO A 493 -30.64 2.21 14.35
C PRO A 493 -29.91 2.59 15.65
N GLY A 494 -28.97 1.78 16.14
CA GLY A 494 -28.34 2.02 17.43
C GLY A 494 -27.19 3.04 17.39
N THR A 495 -26.72 3.43 18.58
CA THR A 495 -25.60 4.39 18.72
C THR A 495 -24.36 3.89 17.93
N PRO A 496 -23.77 4.72 17.05
CA PRO A 496 -22.63 4.33 16.26
C PRO A 496 -21.37 4.17 17.12
N ILE A 497 -20.58 3.15 16.81
CA ILE A 497 -19.25 2.97 17.35
C ILE A 497 -18.28 3.81 16.53
N ILE A 498 -17.76 4.88 17.12
CA ILE A 498 -16.78 5.75 16.49
C ILE A 498 -15.39 5.22 16.79
N ALA A 499 -14.78 4.56 15.80
CA ALA A 499 -13.43 4.03 15.90
C ALA A 499 -12.40 5.08 15.48
N LEU A 500 -11.31 5.16 16.22
CA LEU A 500 -10.14 5.99 15.93
C LEU A 500 -9.05 5.05 15.39
N ASN A 501 -8.98 4.77 14.09
CA ASN A 501 -7.98 3.82 13.53
C ASN A 501 -7.74 3.87 12.01
N ASN A 502 -6.86 2.98 11.53
CA ASN A 502 -6.56 2.67 10.14
C ASN A 502 -7.53 1.61 9.56
N ILE A 503 -7.93 1.80 8.31
CA ILE A 503 -9.25 1.51 7.74
C ILE A 503 -9.57 0.02 7.46
N ALA A 504 -8.57 -0.89 7.45
CA ALA A 504 -8.81 -2.29 7.05
C ALA A 504 -9.36 -3.21 8.15
N VAL A 505 -9.26 -2.82 9.42
CA VAL A 505 -9.24 -3.81 10.50
C VAL A 505 -10.64 -4.16 11.04
N PHE A 506 -11.64 -3.29 10.86
CA PHE A 506 -12.95 -3.46 11.53
C PHE A 506 -14.03 -4.13 10.69
N TYR A 507 -13.75 -4.56 9.47
CA TYR A 507 -14.77 -5.11 8.57
C TYR A 507 -15.47 -6.34 9.15
N GLU A 508 -14.71 -7.34 9.59
CA GLU A 508 -15.26 -8.55 10.22
C GLU A 508 -16.05 -8.20 11.49
N LEU A 509 -15.58 -7.22 12.27
CA LEU A 509 -16.31 -6.77 13.45
C LEU A 509 -17.64 -6.09 13.07
N ALA A 510 -17.64 -5.28 12.00
CA ALA A 510 -18.84 -4.67 11.45
C ALA A 510 -19.83 -5.72 10.96
N GLN A 511 -19.37 -6.79 10.31
CA GLN A 511 -20.23 -7.91 9.93
C GLN A 511 -20.89 -8.57 11.14
N GLN A 512 -20.13 -8.76 12.23
CA GLN A 512 -20.68 -9.37 13.45
C GLN A 512 -21.74 -8.48 14.10
N LEU A 513 -21.58 -7.14 14.06
CA LEU A 513 -22.55 -6.17 14.57
C LEU A 513 -23.77 -5.96 13.65
N GLY A 514 -23.64 -6.32 12.37
CA GLY A 514 -24.73 -6.44 11.41
C GLY A 514 -25.65 -5.21 11.36
N THR A 515 -26.95 -5.44 11.50
CA THR A 515 -28.00 -4.41 11.37
C THR A 515 -28.29 -3.66 12.66
N GLU A 516 -27.54 -3.88 13.74
CA GLU A 516 -27.85 -3.28 15.03
C GLU A 516 -27.26 -1.88 15.19
N ARG A 517 -25.99 -1.70 14.82
CA ARG A 517 -25.27 -0.43 15.02
C ARG A 517 -24.30 -0.10 13.87
N PRO A 518 -24.15 1.19 13.54
CA PRO A 518 -23.10 1.63 12.62
C PRO A 518 -21.72 1.59 13.27
N ILE A 519 -20.68 1.39 12.46
CA ILE A 519 -19.29 1.70 12.82
C ILE A 519 -18.82 2.87 11.96
N ILE A 520 -18.27 3.91 12.59
CA ILE A 520 -17.68 5.08 11.93
C ILE A 520 -16.19 5.09 12.25
N ASP A 521 -15.34 4.74 11.30
CA ASP A 521 -13.89 4.79 11.45
C ASP A 521 -13.33 6.14 11.01
N ILE A 522 -12.64 6.80 11.93
CA ILE A 522 -11.96 8.07 11.73
C ILE A 522 -10.45 7.80 11.63
N PRO A 523 -9.84 7.98 10.46
CA PRO A 523 -8.40 7.79 10.29
C PRO A 523 -7.63 8.84 11.06
N MET A 524 -7.01 8.45 12.17
CA MET A 524 -6.19 9.35 12.99
C MET A 524 -4.78 9.59 12.45
N VAL A 525 -4.39 8.87 11.39
CA VAL A 525 -3.06 8.95 10.77
C VAL A 525 -3.22 9.54 9.35
N PRO A 526 -2.90 10.82 9.13
CA PRO A 526 -3.23 11.51 7.87
C PRO A 526 -2.34 11.09 6.70
N LYS A 527 -2.89 10.51 5.62
CA LYS A 527 -2.15 10.15 4.39
C LYS A 527 -1.39 11.37 3.83
N GLY A 528 -0.05 11.30 3.74
CA GLY A 528 0.76 12.38 3.15
C GLY A 528 2.25 12.40 3.50
N LEU A 529 3.03 13.13 2.67
CA LEU A 529 4.49 13.31 2.74
C LEU A 529 4.98 13.83 4.11
N ARG A 530 6.20 13.39 4.48
CA ARG A 530 7.02 13.79 5.63
C ARG A 530 6.58 15.11 6.29
N ARG A 531 5.88 15.03 7.43
CA ARG A 531 5.74 16.13 8.38
C ARG A 531 6.73 15.92 9.53
N GLU A 532 7.42 16.98 9.94
CA GLU A 532 7.98 17.03 11.29
C GLU A 532 6.79 17.12 12.26
N PHE A 533 6.69 16.19 13.21
CA PHE A 533 5.65 16.25 14.23
C PHE A 533 6.04 17.29 15.27
N PRO A 534 5.27 18.39 15.44
CA PRO A 534 5.51 19.31 16.54
C PRO A 534 5.31 18.58 17.87
N LEU A 535 6.10 18.90 18.90
CA LEU A 535 5.84 18.40 20.25
C LEU A 535 4.50 18.97 20.75
N ARG A 536 3.49 18.11 20.86
CA ARG A 536 2.15 18.46 21.39
C ARG A 536 1.81 17.56 22.58
N ALA A 537 1.04 18.09 23.53
CA ALA A 537 0.48 17.24 24.57
C ALA A 537 -0.48 16.21 23.96
N PHE A 538 -0.62 15.05 24.60
CA PHE A 538 -1.47 13.98 24.08
C PHE A 538 -2.94 14.41 24.08
N GLU A 539 -3.32 15.22 25.06
CA GLU A 539 -4.62 15.85 25.25
C GLU A 539 -4.97 16.79 24.08
N ASP A 540 -3.99 17.55 23.57
CA ASP A 540 -4.20 18.42 22.40
C ASP A 540 -4.46 17.60 21.14
N ILE A 541 -3.77 16.46 20.99
CA ILE A 541 -3.97 15.54 19.87
C ILE A 541 -5.34 14.88 19.97
N ALA A 542 -5.74 14.48 21.18
CA ALA A 542 -7.07 13.94 21.44
C ALA A 542 -8.17 14.98 21.19
N ALA A 543 -7.92 16.26 21.43
CA ALA A 543 -8.86 17.34 21.10
C ALA A 543 -9.11 17.48 19.59
N ASP A 544 -8.10 17.21 18.75
CA ASP A 544 -8.34 17.10 17.31
C ASP A 544 -9.22 15.88 16.97
N ALA A 545 -9.04 14.75 17.68
CA ALA A 545 -9.95 13.60 17.55
C ALA A 545 -11.38 13.96 17.94
N VAL A 546 -11.59 14.71 19.03
CA VAL A 546 -12.92 15.20 19.46
C VAL A 546 -13.55 16.09 18.39
N ARG A 547 -12.77 16.98 17.77
CA ARG A 547 -13.25 17.82 16.67
C ARG A 547 -13.66 16.99 15.45
N LEU A 548 -12.91 15.93 15.11
CA LEU A 548 -13.28 14.98 14.05
C LEU A 548 -14.53 14.16 14.41
N ILE A 549 -14.62 13.68 15.66
CA ILE A 549 -15.79 12.98 16.19
C ILE A 549 -17.04 13.85 16.03
N ARG A 550 -16.95 15.14 16.33
CA ARG A 550 -18.07 16.09 16.18
C ARG A 550 -18.45 16.39 14.75
N LEU A 551 -17.51 16.34 13.81
CA LEU A 551 -17.82 16.46 12.39
C LEU A 551 -18.67 15.28 11.90
N VAL A 552 -18.43 14.07 12.43
CA VAL A 552 -19.19 12.88 12.02
C VAL A 552 -20.46 12.66 12.84
N ARG A 553 -20.48 13.12 14.09
CA ARG A 553 -21.58 13.01 15.05
C ARG A 553 -21.62 14.25 15.96
N PRO A 554 -22.45 15.26 15.63
CA PRO A 554 -22.45 16.55 16.32
C PRO A 554 -22.78 16.52 17.82
N GLY A 555 -23.53 15.52 18.29
CA GLY A 555 -23.90 15.35 19.70
C GLY A 555 -24.02 13.88 20.11
N GLY A 556 -23.96 13.62 21.42
CA GLY A 556 -24.05 12.30 22.01
C GLY A 556 -25.43 11.64 21.91
N PRO A 557 -25.58 10.37 22.35
CA PRO A 557 -24.55 9.58 23.04
C PRO A 557 -23.43 9.11 22.10
N TYR A 558 -22.23 8.90 22.65
CA TYR A 558 -21.05 8.41 21.93
C TYR A 558 -20.61 7.03 22.41
N ILE A 559 -20.20 6.16 21.49
CA ILE A 559 -19.38 4.97 21.77
C ILE A 559 -18.04 5.19 21.07
N LEU A 560 -16.93 5.19 21.81
CA LEU A 560 -15.60 5.48 21.26
C LEU A 560 -14.73 4.23 21.30
N MET A 561 -14.09 3.89 20.19
CA MET A 561 -13.21 2.73 20.07
C MET A 561 -11.81 3.16 19.64
N GLY A 562 -10.77 2.58 20.24
CA GLY A 562 -9.39 2.80 19.82
C GLY A 562 -8.56 1.53 19.87
N HIS A 563 -7.65 1.37 18.91
CA HIS A 563 -6.70 0.27 18.85
C HIS A 563 -5.29 0.71 19.22
N CYS A 564 -4.59 -0.12 20.00
CA CYS A 564 -3.21 0.13 20.42
C CYS A 564 -3.03 1.46 21.20
N VAL A 565 -2.26 2.40 20.66
CA VAL A 565 -2.07 3.73 21.26
C VAL A 565 -3.35 4.58 21.22
N LEU A 566 -4.22 4.33 20.24
CA LEU A 566 -5.45 5.09 20.03
C LEU A 566 -6.54 4.73 21.05
N GLY A 567 -6.41 3.63 21.78
CA GLY A 567 -7.32 3.34 22.91
C GLY A 567 -7.22 4.39 24.02
N ALA A 568 -6.01 4.86 24.35
CA ALA A 568 -5.86 5.97 25.29
C ALA A 568 -6.38 7.30 24.74
N MET A 569 -6.30 7.48 23.42
CA MET A 569 -6.87 8.66 22.75
C MET A 569 -8.40 8.62 22.79
N ALA A 570 -9.02 7.45 22.61
CA ALA A 570 -10.47 7.27 22.74
C ALA A 570 -10.95 7.60 24.17
N LEU A 571 -10.21 7.16 25.20
CA LEU A 571 -10.53 7.52 26.59
C LEU A 571 -10.36 9.03 26.85
N GLU A 572 -9.29 9.65 26.36
CA GLU A 572 -9.10 11.09 26.55
C GLU A 572 -10.15 11.91 25.79
N ALA A 573 -10.52 11.49 24.58
CA ALA A 573 -11.65 12.08 23.85
C ALA A 573 -12.95 11.93 24.64
N ALA A 574 -13.17 10.80 25.32
CA ALA A 574 -14.32 10.61 26.20
C ALA A 574 -14.32 11.57 27.40
N HIS A 575 -13.16 11.83 28.03
CA HIS A 575 -13.06 12.84 29.08
C HIS A 575 -13.44 14.23 28.57
N GLN A 576 -12.92 14.62 27.41
CA GLN A 576 -13.18 15.95 26.84
C GLN A 576 -14.66 16.11 26.48
N LEU A 577 -15.27 15.12 25.80
CA LEU A 577 -16.70 15.14 25.49
C LEU A 577 -17.56 15.22 26.77
N ARG A 578 -17.25 14.45 27.81
CA ARG A 578 -18.01 14.49 29.08
C ARG A 578 -17.83 15.80 29.86
N ARG A 579 -16.64 16.41 29.83
CA ARG A 579 -16.42 17.75 30.40
C ARG A 579 -17.27 18.81 29.71
N GLU A 580 -17.60 18.59 28.45
CA GLU A 580 -18.46 19.47 27.65
C GLU A 580 -19.96 19.11 27.78
N GLY A 581 -20.32 18.19 28.67
CA GLY A 581 -21.70 17.81 28.96
C GLY A 581 -22.28 16.71 28.06
N GLU A 582 -21.48 16.11 27.19
CA GLU A 582 -21.93 15.02 26.32
C GLU A 582 -21.98 13.68 27.04
N THR A 583 -22.87 12.79 26.57
CA THR A 583 -22.96 11.41 27.07
C THR A 583 -22.03 10.49 26.29
N VAL A 584 -21.19 9.73 26.98
CA VAL A 584 -20.37 8.65 26.39
C VAL A 584 -20.81 7.33 27.03
N GLU A 585 -21.42 6.46 26.23
CA GLU A 585 -22.02 5.20 26.69
C GLU A 585 -20.97 4.13 26.95
N LEU A 586 -19.93 4.05 26.11
CA LEU A 586 -18.91 3.02 26.20
C LEU A 586 -17.60 3.49 25.57
N VAL A 587 -16.48 3.20 26.24
CA VAL A 587 -15.13 3.29 25.66
C VAL A 587 -14.59 1.89 25.42
N ILE A 588 -14.23 1.59 24.17
CA ILE A 588 -13.71 0.30 23.73
C ILE A 588 -12.21 0.42 23.47
N LEU A 589 -11.45 -0.42 24.16
CA LEU A 589 -10.00 -0.45 24.15
C LEU A 589 -9.55 -1.76 23.49
N ASN A 590 -8.89 -1.70 22.34
CA ASN A 590 -8.42 -2.88 21.64
C ASN A 590 -6.90 -3.01 21.81
N ASP A 591 -6.47 -4.01 22.57
CA ASP A 591 -5.07 -4.31 22.90
C ASP A 591 -4.26 -3.06 23.32
N SER A 592 -4.93 -2.21 24.11
CA SER A 592 -4.44 -0.87 24.48
C SER A 592 -3.93 -0.89 25.91
N TRP A 593 -2.78 -0.26 26.16
CA TRP A 593 -2.17 -0.19 27.49
C TRP A 593 -2.57 1.11 28.20
N ALA A 594 -2.82 1.06 29.50
CA ALA A 594 -3.06 2.27 30.28
C ALA A 594 -1.82 3.20 30.23
N PRO A 595 -2.00 4.51 29.99
CA PRO A 595 -0.90 5.49 30.00
C PRO A 595 -0.14 5.45 31.33
N GLY A 596 1.19 5.38 31.29
CA GLY A 596 2.03 5.33 32.49
C GLY A 596 2.18 3.95 33.16
N TYR A 597 1.33 2.96 32.82
CA TYR A 597 1.41 1.63 33.43
C TYR A 597 2.76 0.95 33.10
N ARG A 598 3.24 1.09 31.87
CA ARG A 598 4.53 0.53 31.43
C ARG A 598 5.72 1.09 32.21
N GLU A 599 5.64 2.35 32.63
CA GLU A 599 6.68 3.07 33.35
C GLU A 599 6.65 2.76 34.85
N SER A 600 5.45 2.58 35.40
CA SER A 600 5.19 2.28 36.82
C SER A 600 5.49 0.85 37.23
N MET A 601 5.52 -0.10 36.27
CA MET A 601 5.84 -1.50 36.52
C MET A 601 7.08 -1.67 37.42
N PRO A 602 7.07 -2.62 38.37
CA PRO A 602 8.26 -2.97 39.13
C PRO A 602 9.45 -3.22 38.20
N TRP A 603 10.66 -2.88 38.65
CA TRP A 603 11.85 -2.98 37.81
C TRP A 603 12.09 -4.42 37.32
N HIS A 604 11.70 -5.43 38.10
CA HIS A 604 11.80 -6.85 37.73
C HIS A 604 10.78 -7.24 36.66
N ASP A 605 9.56 -6.70 36.68
CA ASP A 605 8.55 -6.93 35.65
C ASP A 605 8.88 -6.20 34.35
N ARG A 606 9.42 -4.97 34.45
CA ARG A 606 10.02 -4.29 33.28
C ARG A 606 11.17 -5.08 32.71
N LEU A 607 11.97 -5.75 33.54
CA LEU A 607 13.08 -6.60 33.10
C LEU A 607 12.56 -7.89 32.47
N LEU A 608 11.57 -8.57 33.06
CA LEU A 608 10.94 -9.79 32.54
C LEU A 608 10.18 -9.55 31.25
N ARG A 609 9.45 -8.43 31.15
CA ARG A 609 8.86 -7.94 29.90
C ARG A 609 9.93 -7.67 28.86
N LYS A 610 10.97 -6.91 29.24
CA LYS A 610 12.11 -6.68 28.35
C LYS A 610 12.74 -8.00 27.93
N LEU A 611 12.80 -9.00 28.80
CA LEU A 611 13.31 -10.35 28.50
C LEU A 611 12.36 -11.15 27.62
N GLN A 612 11.04 -11.10 27.80
CA GLN A 612 10.06 -11.78 26.95
C GLN A 612 9.97 -11.13 25.56
N VAL A 613 9.84 -9.81 25.52
CA VAL A 613 9.94 -9.02 24.28
C VAL A 613 11.30 -9.25 23.63
N ARG A 614 12.40 -9.30 24.38
CA ARG A 614 13.72 -9.70 23.86
C ARG A 614 13.85 -11.19 23.55
N MET A 615 13.07 -12.09 24.11
CA MET A 615 13.08 -13.49 23.70
C MET A 615 12.43 -13.64 22.33
N THR A 616 11.49 -12.75 21.99
CA THR A 616 10.93 -12.61 20.64
C THR A 616 11.82 -11.76 19.73
N ASP A 617 12.39 -10.67 20.24
CA ASP A 617 13.13 -9.65 19.49
C ASP A 617 14.63 -9.91 19.38
N ILE A 618 15.30 -10.56 20.33
CA ILE A 618 16.74 -10.91 20.21
C ILE A 618 16.95 -11.90 19.08
N PRO A 619 16.15 -12.97 18.92
CA PRO A 619 16.26 -13.80 17.74
C PRO A 619 16.07 -12.99 16.46
N ARG A 620 15.12 -12.04 16.44
CA ARG A 620 14.90 -11.12 15.30
C ARG A 620 16.10 -10.20 15.08
N ASP A 621 16.54 -9.45 16.07
CA ASP A 621 17.59 -8.43 15.99
C ASP A 621 18.99 -9.07 15.81
N PHE A 622 19.23 -10.26 16.37
CA PHE A 622 20.42 -11.06 16.08
C PHE A 622 20.42 -11.53 14.64
N ARG A 623 19.24 -11.95 14.11
CA ARG A 623 19.08 -12.24 12.69
C ARG A 623 19.37 -10.99 11.86
N LEU A 624 18.79 -9.82 12.18
CA LEU A 624 19.06 -8.54 11.49
C LEU A 624 20.55 -8.15 11.53
N ALA A 625 21.23 -8.37 12.65
CA ALA A 625 22.65 -8.11 12.82
C ALA A 625 23.54 -9.06 12.02
N ARG A 626 23.17 -10.34 11.98
CA ARG A 626 23.83 -11.37 11.16
C ARG A 626 23.57 -11.14 9.66
N ARG A 627 22.45 -10.50 9.31
CA ARG A 627 22.03 -10.13 7.94
C ARG A 627 22.67 -8.83 7.43
N GLY A 628 23.42 -8.09 8.25
CA GLY A 628 24.02 -6.79 7.89
C GLY A 628 23.01 -5.65 7.75
N GLU A 629 21.75 -5.88 8.14
CA GLU A 629 20.65 -4.92 8.17
C GLU A 629 20.67 -4.08 9.45
N MET A 630 21.35 -4.58 10.48
CA MET A 630 21.79 -3.88 11.67
C MET A 630 23.29 -4.10 11.83
N SER A 631 24.04 -3.12 12.33
CA SER A 631 25.45 -3.36 12.65
C SER A 631 25.55 -4.40 13.77
N MET A 632 26.47 -5.36 13.65
CA MET A 632 26.79 -6.29 14.73
C MET A 632 27.23 -5.52 15.99
N ILE A 633 27.84 -4.34 15.83
CA ILE A 633 28.19 -3.45 16.93
C ILE A 633 26.92 -2.89 17.60
N ASP A 634 25.91 -2.48 16.82
CA ASP A 634 24.65 -1.94 17.36
C ASP A 634 23.85 -3.01 18.10
N PHE A 635 23.79 -4.23 17.55
CA PHE A 635 23.20 -5.39 18.21
C PHE A 635 23.93 -5.75 19.51
N LEU A 636 25.27 -5.86 19.47
CA LEU A 636 26.05 -6.16 20.67
C LEU A 636 25.93 -5.05 21.72
N GLN A 637 25.78 -3.80 21.32
CA GLN A 637 25.54 -2.67 22.22
C GLN A 637 24.14 -2.69 22.87
N GLN A 638 23.19 -3.50 22.39
CA GLN A 638 21.91 -3.73 23.08
C GLN A 638 22.09 -4.45 24.44
N PHE A 639 23.25 -5.09 24.65
CA PHE A 639 23.59 -5.78 25.90
C PHE A 639 24.37 -4.87 26.85
N ARG A 640 23.81 -4.63 28.03
CA ARG A 640 24.37 -3.72 29.04
C ARG A 640 25.79 -4.11 29.46
N THR A 641 26.05 -5.41 29.58
CA THR A 641 27.35 -5.99 29.95
C THR A 641 28.42 -5.72 28.90
N VAL A 642 28.06 -5.79 27.61
CA VAL A 642 28.96 -5.50 26.49
C VAL A 642 29.38 -4.03 26.49
N ARG A 643 28.44 -3.10 26.74
CA ARG A 643 28.74 -1.66 26.87
C ARG A 643 29.59 -1.36 28.11
N TRP A 644 29.26 -1.97 29.25
CA TRP A 644 29.94 -1.75 30.53
C TRP A 644 31.40 -2.23 30.49
N LEU A 645 31.64 -3.44 29.97
CA LEU A 645 32.97 -4.03 29.81
C LEU A 645 33.74 -3.49 28.59
N ARG A 646 33.14 -2.56 27.82
CA ARG A 646 33.70 -2.01 26.57
C ARG A 646 34.13 -3.09 25.57
N LEU A 647 33.45 -4.24 25.56
CA LEU A 647 33.84 -5.41 24.76
C LEU A 647 33.83 -5.11 23.25
N THR A 648 32.94 -4.25 22.76
CA THR A 648 32.94 -3.82 21.35
C THR A 648 34.16 -2.97 20.99
N LYS A 649 34.68 -2.14 21.92
CA LYS A 649 35.93 -1.38 21.72
C LYS A 649 37.15 -2.29 21.75
N LEU A 650 37.17 -3.30 22.62
CA LEU A 650 38.22 -4.31 22.62
C LEU A 650 38.19 -5.14 21.33
N ALA A 651 37.03 -5.61 20.91
CA ALA A 651 36.84 -6.39 19.70
C ALA A 651 37.22 -5.60 18.42
N LEU A 652 36.93 -4.29 18.37
CA LEU A 652 37.44 -3.40 17.32
C LEU A 652 38.98 -3.26 17.38
N LYS A 653 39.55 -3.08 18.57
CA LYS A 653 41.02 -2.92 18.77
C LYS A 653 41.81 -4.17 18.40
N PHE A 654 41.25 -5.35 18.63
CA PHE A 654 41.84 -6.64 18.29
C PHE A 654 41.43 -7.15 16.90
N GLY A 655 40.69 -6.37 16.10
CA GLY A 655 40.30 -6.72 14.73
C GLY A 655 39.25 -7.84 14.62
N LEU A 656 38.58 -8.18 15.72
CA LEU A 656 37.52 -9.21 15.78
C LEU A 656 36.16 -8.69 15.25
N LEU A 657 35.97 -7.37 15.16
CA LEU A 657 34.80 -6.72 14.55
C LEU A 657 35.26 -5.58 13.63
N LYS A 658 34.68 -5.45 12.44
CA LYS A 658 34.94 -4.33 11.52
C LYS A 658 33.97 -3.18 11.80
N LYS A 659 34.44 -1.94 11.65
CA LYS A 659 33.61 -0.74 11.76
C LYS A 659 32.93 -0.51 10.41
N ASP A 660 31.78 -1.13 10.20
CA ASP A 660 31.04 -0.91 8.96
C ASP A 660 30.33 0.45 9.01
N GLY A 661 30.51 1.26 7.96
CA GLY A 661 29.81 2.54 7.75
C GLY A 661 28.32 2.36 7.44
N SER A 662 27.69 1.33 8.01
CA SER A 662 26.30 0.96 7.79
C SER A 662 25.32 1.92 8.47
N ALA A 663 25.71 2.63 9.53
CA ALA A 663 24.84 3.60 10.21
C ALA A 663 24.30 4.69 9.26
N ASP A 664 25.13 5.20 8.33
CA ASP A 664 24.71 6.19 7.33
C ASP A 664 23.98 5.56 6.12
N ARG A 665 24.23 4.26 5.82
CA ARG A 665 23.51 3.52 4.74
C ARG A 665 22.14 3.00 5.18
N ILE A 666 21.94 2.80 6.48
CA ILE A 666 20.69 2.32 7.07
C ILE A 666 19.69 3.48 7.18
N ALA A 667 20.13 4.72 7.40
CA ALA A 667 19.25 5.90 7.47
C ALA A 667 18.39 6.10 6.20
N GLY A 668 18.85 5.63 5.02
CA GLY A 668 18.11 5.68 3.76
C GLY A 668 17.29 4.43 3.41
N LYS A 669 17.48 3.30 4.10
CA LYS A 669 16.80 2.01 3.81
C LYS A 669 15.47 1.83 4.55
N ILE A 670 15.18 2.65 5.54
CA ILE A 670 14.02 2.47 6.43
C ILE A 670 12.87 3.44 6.08
N ASP A 671 13.04 4.32 5.09
CA ASP A 671 12.26 5.56 4.98
C ASP A 671 10.77 5.38 4.59
N ASP A 672 10.44 4.37 3.79
CA ASP A 672 9.05 4.12 3.33
C ASP A 672 8.21 3.31 4.34
N ASN A 673 8.80 2.32 5.03
CA ASN A 673 8.14 1.57 6.12
C ASN A 673 8.11 2.34 7.46
N LEU A 674 8.80 3.48 7.54
CA LEU A 674 8.85 4.31 8.74
C LEU A 674 7.67 5.27 8.87
N TRP A 675 6.81 5.46 7.87
CA TRP A 675 5.73 6.45 8.01
C TRP A 675 4.76 6.06 9.14
N TYR A 676 4.20 4.85 9.10
CA TYR A 676 3.32 4.33 10.14
C TYR A 676 4.06 4.12 11.47
N GLY A 677 5.27 3.57 11.43
CA GLY A 677 6.12 3.36 12.61
C GLY A 677 6.56 4.67 13.32
N ARG A 678 6.83 5.76 12.57
CA ARG A 678 7.13 7.09 13.13
C ARG A 678 5.90 7.76 13.70
N GLN A 679 4.74 7.67 13.04
CA GLN A 679 3.47 8.22 13.53
C GLN A 679 3.04 7.56 14.85
N ILE A 680 2.97 6.22 14.86
CA ILE A 680 2.64 5.45 16.07
C ILE A 680 3.72 5.64 17.15
N GLY A 681 5.00 5.74 16.75
CA GLY A 681 6.10 6.08 17.66
C GLY A 681 5.95 7.44 18.32
N TYR A 682 5.57 8.47 17.56
CA TYR A 682 5.29 9.82 18.06
C TYR A 682 4.09 9.82 19.02
N LEU A 683 2.96 9.21 18.64
CA LEU A 683 1.79 9.09 19.50
C LEU A 683 2.12 8.35 20.80
N ARG A 684 2.94 7.29 20.73
CA ARG A 684 3.39 6.54 21.90
C ARG A 684 4.31 7.35 22.81
N ASP A 685 5.17 8.21 22.25
CA ASP A 685 6.01 9.12 23.04
C ASP A 685 5.15 10.13 23.80
N GLN A 686 4.17 10.75 23.14
CA GLN A 686 3.22 11.66 23.82
C GLN A 686 2.37 10.92 24.86
N GLN A 687 1.87 9.73 24.53
CA GLN A 687 1.11 8.88 25.46
C GLN A 687 1.92 8.53 26.72
N SER A 688 3.24 8.35 26.62
CA SER A 688 4.08 8.03 27.79
C SER A 688 4.14 9.16 28.82
N ARG A 689 3.91 10.40 28.37
CA ARG A 689 3.88 11.62 29.18
C ARG A 689 2.47 11.93 29.68
N TYR A 690 1.46 11.37 29.04
CA TYR A 690 0.05 11.47 29.43
C TYR A 690 -0.24 10.64 30.69
N ARG A 691 -1.13 11.15 31.55
CA ARG A 691 -1.67 10.47 32.72
C ARG A 691 -3.19 10.57 32.68
N ALA A 692 -3.85 9.44 32.49
CA ALA A 692 -5.30 9.39 32.44
C ALA A 692 -5.90 9.71 33.82
N ALA A 693 -6.89 10.61 33.83
CA ALA A 693 -7.74 10.82 34.99
C ALA A 693 -8.65 9.60 35.22
N ARG A 694 -9.19 9.44 36.44
CA ARG A 694 -10.17 8.38 36.74
C ARG A 694 -11.41 8.58 35.87
N TYR A 695 -11.84 7.50 35.23
CA TYR A 695 -13.02 7.42 34.39
C TYR A 695 -14.09 6.58 35.09
N ASP A 696 -15.26 7.17 35.31
CA ASP A 696 -16.41 6.55 35.98
C ASP A 696 -17.47 6.00 34.99
N GLY A 697 -17.16 6.02 33.69
CA GLY A 697 -18.00 5.47 32.62
C GLY A 697 -17.64 4.02 32.28
N ASP A 698 -18.45 3.41 31.43
CA ASP A 698 -18.27 2.02 31.01
C ASP A 698 -17.08 1.84 30.06
N VAL A 699 -16.25 0.83 30.33
CA VAL A 699 -15.05 0.53 29.54
C VAL A 699 -14.97 -0.97 29.21
N GLN A 700 -14.82 -1.29 27.92
CA GLN A 700 -14.60 -2.65 27.42
C GLN A 700 -13.18 -2.77 26.86
N LEU A 701 -12.37 -3.64 27.45
CA LEU A 701 -11.02 -3.96 27.00
C LEU A 701 -11.00 -5.31 26.30
N PHE A 702 -10.66 -5.32 25.02
CA PHE A 702 -10.33 -6.53 24.28
C PHE A 702 -8.82 -6.74 24.30
N ARG A 703 -8.37 -7.88 24.81
CA ARG A 703 -6.95 -8.21 24.98
C ARG A 703 -6.57 -9.42 24.13
N SER A 704 -5.44 -9.34 23.43
CA SER A 704 -4.86 -10.52 22.74
C SER A 704 -4.56 -11.65 23.74
N ASP A 705 -5.02 -12.85 23.43
CA ASP A 705 -4.78 -14.06 24.24
C ASP A 705 -3.41 -14.71 23.97
N GLN A 706 -2.69 -14.26 22.93
CA GLN A 706 -1.36 -14.73 22.56
C GLN A 706 -0.24 -13.77 22.99
N ALA A 707 -0.56 -12.51 23.31
CA ALA A 707 0.40 -11.54 23.79
C ALA A 707 0.70 -11.69 25.31
N LEU A 708 2.00 -11.78 25.66
CA LEU A 708 2.55 -11.63 27.02
C LEU A 708 1.78 -12.41 28.11
N LYS A 709 2.01 -13.73 28.18
CA LYS A 709 1.49 -14.60 29.25
C LYS A 709 2.44 -14.56 30.46
N GLY A 710 1.90 -14.26 31.65
CA GLY A 710 2.65 -14.32 32.91
C GLY A 710 1.89 -13.75 34.10
N ARG A 711 2.14 -14.32 35.29
CA ARG A 711 1.51 -13.99 36.60
C ARG A 711 1.80 -12.55 37.09
N LEU A 712 2.55 -11.78 36.32
CA LEU A 712 3.15 -10.48 36.67
C LEU A 712 2.67 -9.32 35.78
N PHE A 713 1.83 -9.60 34.77
CA PHE A 713 1.18 -8.56 33.97
C PHE A 713 -0.26 -8.43 34.42
N ALA A 714 -0.68 -7.22 34.77
CA ALA A 714 -2.07 -6.95 35.11
C ALA A 714 -2.95 -7.37 33.94
N TRP A 715 -3.98 -8.18 34.22
CA TRP A 715 -4.83 -8.76 33.19
C TRP A 715 -5.52 -7.67 32.34
N ASP A 716 -5.88 -6.60 33.02
CA ASP A 716 -6.45 -5.34 32.54
C ASP A 716 -5.43 -4.37 31.93
N MET A 717 -4.15 -4.73 31.79
CA MET A 717 -3.11 -3.87 31.21
C MET A 717 -2.98 -2.47 31.88
N GLY A 718 -3.29 -2.40 33.18
CA GLY A 718 -3.19 -1.20 34.01
C GLY A 718 -4.44 -0.32 34.02
N TRP A 719 -5.52 -0.73 33.33
CA TRP A 719 -6.74 0.05 33.23
C TRP A 719 -7.59 0.04 34.50
N ASN A 720 -7.38 -0.88 35.44
CA ASN A 720 -8.09 -0.90 36.72
C ASN A 720 -7.83 0.39 37.54
N GLU A 721 -6.63 0.96 37.51
CA GLU A 721 -6.36 2.21 38.24
C GLU A 721 -7.14 3.41 37.66
N VAL A 722 -7.55 3.31 36.40
CA VAL A 722 -8.23 4.37 35.65
C VAL A 722 -9.75 4.17 35.64
N ALA A 723 -10.24 2.94 35.47
CA ALA A 723 -11.66 2.62 35.27
C ALA A 723 -12.16 1.41 36.07
N ALA A 724 -11.64 1.18 37.29
CA ALA A 724 -11.92 0.00 38.12
C ALA A 724 -13.40 -0.42 38.20
N ASP A 725 -14.29 0.53 38.42
CA ASP A 725 -15.67 0.22 38.83
C ASP A 725 -16.53 -0.31 37.67
N LYS A 726 -16.10 -0.09 36.41
CA LYS A 726 -16.87 -0.44 35.20
C LYS A 726 -16.02 -0.98 34.05
N LEU A 727 -14.84 -1.52 34.35
CA LEU A 727 -13.97 -2.14 33.36
C LEU A 727 -14.32 -3.62 33.16
N VAL A 728 -14.56 -4.02 31.91
CA VAL A 728 -14.68 -5.42 31.50
C VAL A 728 -13.52 -5.79 30.60
N VAL A 729 -12.86 -6.92 30.86
CA VAL A 729 -11.71 -7.40 30.08
C VAL A 729 -12.04 -8.74 29.42
N THR A 730 -12.01 -8.79 28.10
CA THR A 730 -12.32 -9.97 27.30
C THR A 730 -11.08 -10.41 26.52
N ALA A 731 -10.71 -11.69 26.67
CA ALA A 731 -9.64 -12.29 25.86
C ALA A 731 -10.13 -12.53 24.43
N VAL A 732 -9.30 -12.18 23.46
CA VAL A 732 -9.59 -12.37 22.03
C VAL A 732 -8.50 -13.23 21.40
N PRO A 733 -8.87 -14.28 20.64
CA PRO A 733 -7.94 -15.09 19.89
C PRO A 733 -7.05 -14.28 18.94
N GLY A 734 -5.74 -14.57 18.97
CA GLY A 734 -4.77 -14.08 17.99
C GLY A 734 -3.83 -13.00 18.53
N MET A 735 -2.77 -12.72 17.77
CA MET A 735 -1.81 -11.63 18.06
C MET A 735 -2.44 -10.25 17.84
N HIS A 736 -1.76 -9.19 18.32
CA HIS A 736 -2.18 -7.78 18.20
C HIS A 736 -2.81 -7.39 16.85
N ASN A 737 -2.19 -7.81 15.74
CA ASN A 737 -2.58 -7.53 14.36
C ASN A 737 -3.62 -8.52 13.78
N GLN A 738 -4.02 -9.53 14.53
CA GLN A 738 -4.92 -10.61 14.09
C GLN A 738 -6.27 -10.61 14.84
N MET A 739 -6.40 -9.79 15.89
CA MET A 739 -7.56 -9.79 16.79
C MET A 739 -8.90 -9.49 16.12
N PHE A 740 -8.90 -8.87 14.95
CA PHE A 740 -10.12 -8.55 14.21
C PHE A 740 -10.36 -9.47 13.01
N ARG A 741 -9.59 -10.55 12.86
CA ARG A 741 -9.96 -11.64 11.93
C ARG A 741 -11.20 -12.36 12.44
N SER A 742 -11.86 -13.13 11.58
CA SER A 742 -13.18 -13.75 11.87
C SER A 742 -13.29 -14.39 13.25
N ALA A 743 -12.28 -15.14 13.70
CA ALA A 743 -12.28 -15.75 15.05
C ALA A 743 -12.28 -14.73 16.19
N GLY A 744 -11.46 -13.68 16.09
CA GLY A 744 -11.40 -12.62 17.10
C GLY A 744 -12.57 -11.65 16.99
N ALA A 745 -12.97 -11.29 15.77
CA ALA A 745 -14.14 -10.47 15.49
C ALA A 745 -15.43 -11.11 16.01
N ALA A 746 -15.62 -12.43 15.87
CA ALA A 746 -16.80 -13.11 16.43
C ALA A 746 -16.87 -13.00 17.97
N VAL A 747 -15.73 -13.11 18.65
CA VAL A 747 -15.66 -12.93 20.11
C VAL A 747 -15.95 -11.48 20.49
N MET A 748 -15.34 -10.52 19.79
CA MET A 748 -15.58 -9.10 20.02
C MET A 748 -17.04 -8.71 19.77
N GLY A 749 -17.59 -9.13 18.64
CA GLY A 749 -18.97 -8.88 18.24
C GLY A 749 -19.92 -9.37 19.30
N LYS A 750 -19.88 -10.66 19.66
CA LYS A 750 -20.72 -11.22 20.72
C LYS A 750 -20.62 -10.43 22.03
N GLN A 751 -19.41 -10.13 22.49
CA GLN A 751 -19.19 -9.38 23.72
C GLN A 751 -19.78 -7.97 23.66
N LEU A 752 -19.67 -7.28 22.51
CA LEU A 752 -20.23 -5.94 22.35
C LEU A 752 -21.76 -5.95 22.38
N HIS A 753 -22.42 -6.96 21.79
CA HIS A 753 -23.88 -7.12 21.88
C HIS A 753 -24.31 -7.23 23.34
N ASP A 754 -23.70 -8.18 24.07
CA ASP A 754 -24.03 -8.43 25.47
C ASP A 754 -23.79 -7.18 26.34
N ARG A 755 -22.66 -6.49 26.12
CA ARG A 755 -22.26 -5.33 26.91
C ARG A 755 -23.16 -4.11 26.67
N LEU A 756 -23.51 -3.83 25.41
CA LEU A 756 -24.34 -2.67 25.07
C LEU A 756 -25.80 -2.87 25.50
N ALA A 757 -26.36 -4.08 25.36
CA ALA A 757 -27.69 -4.40 25.86
C ALA A 757 -27.82 -4.19 27.38
N GLN A 758 -26.75 -4.51 28.13
CA GLN A 758 -26.69 -4.25 29.57
C GLN A 758 -26.71 -2.75 29.89
N ILE A 759 -25.87 -1.96 29.21
CA ILE A 759 -25.79 -0.49 29.41
C ILE A 759 -27.15 0.17 29.14
N GLU A 760 -27.83 -0.22 28.06
CA GLU A 760 -29.16 0.31 27.73
C GLU A 760 -30.21 -0.03 28.79
N THR A 761 -30.14 -1.23 29.36
CA THR A 761 -31.05 -1.64 30.45
C THR A 761 -30.80 -0.82 31.70
N ASP A 762 -29.55 -0.62 32.10
CA ASP A 762 -29.17 0.14 33.30
C ASP A 762 -29.56 1.62 33.18
N CYS A 763 -29.38 2.23 32.00
CA CYS A 763 -29.84 3.60 31.71
C CYS A 763 -31.37 3.74 31.83
N ASN A 764 -32.13 2.76 31.33
CA ASN A 764 -33.60 2.78 31.41
C ASN A 764 -34.13 2.61 32.84
N VAL A 765 -33.42 1.85 33.69
CA VAL A 765 -33.75 1.71 35.11
C VAL A 765 -33.44 2.99 35.89
N ALA A 766 -32.29 3.63 35.62
CA ALA A 766 -31.92 4.92 36.22
C ALA A 766 -32.92 6.04 35.87
N ALA A 767 -33.33 6.14 34.61
CA ALA A 767 -34.31 7.13 34.15
C ALA A 767 -35.71 6.94 34.76
N LYS A 768 -36.12 5.69 35.06
CA LYS A 768 -37.37 5.41 35.80
C LYS A 768 -37.25 5.73 37.29
N GLY A 769 -36.08 5.49 37.90
CA GLY A 769 -35.83 5.80 39.31
C GLY A 769 -35.83 7.30 39.64
N GLU A 770 -35.42 8.16 38.71
CA GLU A 770 -35.50 9.62 38.88
C GLU A 770 -36.93 10.18 38.78
N GLN A 771 -37.85 9.49 38.08
CA GLN A 771 -39.27 9.87 38.03
C GLN A 771 -40.04 9.49 39.30
N ASP A 772 -39.54 8.53 40.09
CA ASP A 772 -40.16 8.04 41.33
C ASP A 772 -39.57 8.67 42.61
N ALA A 773 -38.76 9.73 42.50
CA ALA A 773 -38.24 10.46 43.67
C ALA A 773 -39.35 11.31 44.35
N PRO A 774 -39.66 11.10 45.64
CA PRO A 774 -40.76 11.80 46.30
C PRO A 774 -40.43 13.28 46.57
N ALA A 775 -41.35 14.17 46.20
CA ALA A 775 -41.31 15.59 46.50
C ALA A 775 -41.31 15.86 48.02
N ALA A 776 -40.14 15.99 48.62
CA ALA A 776 -39.97 16.35 50.02
C ALA A 776 -39.65 17.86 50.18
N SER A 777 -40.73 18.61 50.43
CA SER A 777 -40.82 19.85 51.22
C SER A 777 -39.83 21.01 50.97
N LEU A 778 -40.29 21.97 50.16
CA LEU A 778 -40.05 23.39 50.42
C LEU A 778 -40.82 23.80 51.68
N LYS A 779 -40.12 24.15 52.76
CA LYS A 779 -40.66 25.01 53.82
C LYS A 779 -39.68 26.15 54.12
N HIS A 780 -40.23 27.35 54.00
CA HIS A 780 -39.74 28.67 54.37
C HIS A 780 -38.68 28.75 55.48
N ALA A 781 -37.71 29.65 55.29
CA ALA A 781 -37.48 30.75 56.23
C ALA A 781 -36.76 31.93 55.52
N SER A 782 -37.44 33.07 55.50
CA SER A 782 -36.88 34.40 55.28
C SER A 782 -36.20 34.88 56.57
N ALA A 783 -34.92 35.24 56.49
CA ALA A 783 -34.26 36.30 57.28
C ALA A 783 -32.88 36.57 56.65
#